data_AF-A0A9X0B0J3-F1
#
_entry.id   AF-A0A9X0B0J3-F1
#
_cell.length_a   1.000
_cell.length_b   1.000
_cell.length_c   1.000
_cell.angle_alpha   90.00
_cell.angle_beta   90.00
_cell.angle_gamma   90.00
#
_symmetry.space_group_name_H-M   'P 1'
#
loop_
_entity.id
_entity.type
_entity.pdbx_description
1 polymer ?
#
loop_
_entity_poly.entity_id
_entity_poly.type
_entity_poly.pdbx_seq_one_letter_code
_entity_poly.pdbx_strand_id
1 'polypeptide(L)'
;MGQRHQLFIIAKINGRYRGLAAVHHQWLYGATALKICLNILKILQSPANRIALSHELRHATRLSEEDWTLDADYSKTSTAVIPFPFALTCLMIGSALDVKRNYYHNVDDLPFNLPFNEGDNNDGVTIFDITELEKVRYCFVNFQGYGFIDEDEDENSDAEGGGSRIIPPPKMTPLTGPQYLWGYYRKDDPRTQRNFGHLIESFDTVPLVDCRALHSAWPDPGWRTPHLHGGQTKWLYIEEILEEEEHSKNEESNVQTADFPSLRASSLAKVLNAAIEGSPSELPQIIESASLLPDFYPAARSKLYADPTIVPNSASARRLLSTILKNESTIDLGPFDLTTEHILEVLNERSSNPTDVVGLSFSGNHNITEAFLREILGKFPRLEFLYLLNTPHIPLSRKIELLRGTTMQLYDTELLALSFVELDGQNVDTVEEREAPPCGYMKPVVSQLIMMACPYHTTPLQRDIDGGIRIDYSFIDGMTTPYFRSRNHTCIPFTETNIPPSAFIAGLAQYLHYLMSQQMYVNIDTYDHPASQIAKHLTIPHALSEDNEDSLRVGVLPRYYWRTKLDRCSKILPGEWTLVVVVKNDFYGPRDDCTKVQYAFVTAAPPADTEDSTSDSYVPEFVIEDLRGFLDSTISDTRSRQQVLDGWNRAVAPVIPHVALELSGREEVEALMRTLVYPVNEASGSHQVEDASNSSRD
;
A
#
# COMPACT_ATOMS: atom_id res chain seq x y z
N MET A 1 3.24 20.30 19.40
CA MET A 1 2.42 20.12 18.19
C MET A 1 3.38 19.90 17.04
N GLY A 2 3.20 18.82 16.28
CA GLY A 2 4.15 18.40 15.25
C GLY A 2 4.00 19.21 13.96
N GLN A 3 5.04 19.12 13.13
CA GLN A 3 5.01 19.51 11.72
C GLN A 3 4.12 18.55 10.93
N ARG A 4 3.29 19.07 10.04
CA ARG A 4 2.19 18.33 9.41
C ARG A 4 2.01 18.71 7.95
N HIS A 5 1.92 17.70 7.11
CA HIS A 5 1.83 17.84 5.66
C HIS A 5 0.71 16.96 5.14
N GLN A 6 -0.14 17.48 4.26
CA GLN A 6 -1.22 16.68 3.67
C GLN A 6 -0.85 16.26 2.25
N LEU A 7 -1.31 15.08 1.85
CA LEU A 7 -1.14 14.57 0.50
C LEU A 7 -2.51 14.25 -0.10
N PHE A 8 -2.74 14.66 -1.34
CA PHE A 8 -4.01 14.46 -2.04
C PHE A 8 -3.80 13.76 -3.38
N ILE A 9 -4.72 12.88 -3.74
CA ILE A 9 -4.91 12.40 -5.10
C ILE A 9 -6.13 13.11 -5.69
N ILE A 10 -5.98 13.69 -6.87
CA ILE A 10 -7.06 14.28 -7.66
C ILE A 10 -7.15 13.63 -9.04
N ALA A 11 -8.30 13.77 -9.70
CA ALA A 11 -8.45 13.46 -11.12
C ALA A 11 -9.55 14.30 -11.76
N LYS A 12 -9.51 14.46 -13.09
CA LYS A 12 -10.55 15.12 -13.87
C LYS A 12 -11.70 14.14 -14.15
N ILE A 13 -12.80 14.33 -13.44
CA ILE A 13 -14.01 13.52 -13.51
C ILE A 13 -15.14 14.35 -14.12
N ASN A 14 -15.74 13.87 -15.21
CA ASN A 14 -16.83 14.57 -15.92
C ASN A 14 -16.51 16.04 -16.24
N GLY A 15 -15.25 16.33 -16.58
CA GLY A 15 -14.81 17.68 -16.95
C GLY A 15 -14.28 18.55 -15.80
N ARG A 16 -14.45 18.15 -14.53
CA ARG A 16 -14.00 18.89 -13.34
C ARG A 16 -13.01 18.07 -12.51
N TYR A 17 -11.99 18.72 -11.94
CA TYR A 17 -11.09 18.01 -11.02
C TYR A 17 -11.79 17.73 -9.68
N ARG A 18 -11.56 16.55 -9.11
CA ARG A 18 -12.13 16.07 -7.85
C ARG A 18 -11.05 15.38 -7.01
N GLY A 19 -11.13 15.52 -5.68
CA GLY A 19 -10.31 14.75 -4.74
C GLY A 19 -10.77 13.30 -4.65
N LEU A 20 -9.86 12.34 -4.72
CA LEU A 20 -10.13 10.90 -4.66
C LEU A 20 -9.58 10.26 -3.39
N ALA A 21 -8.48 10.78 -2.86
CA ALA A 21 -7.92 10.32 -1.60
C ALA A 21 -7.14 11.46 -0.96
N ALA A 22 -7.12 11.46 0.36
CA ALA A 22 -6.32 12.39 1.15
C ALA A 22 -5.72 11.64 2.34
N VAL A 23 -4.48 11.98 2.68
CA VAL A 23 -3.82 11.51 3.90
C VAL A 23 -3.08 12.67 4.56
N HIS A 24 -2.89 12.52 5.85
CA HIS A 24 -2.12 13.38 6.72
C HIS A 24 -0.80 12.70 7.06
N HIS A 25 0.32 13.38 6.94
CA HIS A 25 1.63 12.85 7.27
C HIS A 25 2.34 13.73 8.29
N GLN A 26 2.79 13.12 9.40
CA GLN A 26 3.54 13.82 10.44
C GLN A 26 5.01 13.97 10.05
N TRP A 27 5.60 15.15 10.25
CA TRP A 27 7.01 15.44 10.02
C TRP A 27 7.51 15.24 8.58
N LEU A 28 6.64 15.51 7.58
CA LEU A 28 7.03 15.46 6.16
C LEU A 28 7.41 16.84 5.65
N TYR A 29 8.70 17.08 5.42
CA TYR A 29 9.18 18.35 4.87
C TYR A 29 10.50 18.17 4.12
N GLY A 30 10.91 19.22 3.40
CA GLY A 30 12.21 19.30 2.72
C GLY A 30 12.50 18.10 1.83
N ALA A 31 13.70 17.51 1.98
CA ALA A 31 14.16 16.41 1.13
C ALA A 31 13.42 15.08 1.39
N THR A 32 12.67 14.94 2.48
CA THR A 32 11.87 13.73 2.76
C THR A 32 10.56 13.79 1.98
N ALA A 33 9.91 14.96 1.91
CA ALA A 33 8.70 15.18 1.11
C ALA A 33 8.90 14.84 -0.37
N LEU A 34 10.05 15.22 -0.94
CA LEU A 34 10.41 14.85 -2.31
C LEU A 34 10.57 13.33 -2.52
N LYS A 35 11.16 12.61 -1.57
CA LYS A 35 11.34 11.16 -1.69
C LYS A 35 10.03 10.41 -1.61
N ILE A 36 9.18 10.78 -0.66
CA ILE A 36 7.83 10.24 -0.52
C ILE A 36 7.01 10.55 -1.78
N CYS A 37 7.10 11.76 -2.32
CA CYS A 37 6.46 12.11 -3.57
C CYS A 37 6.89 11.20 -4.73
N LEU A 38 8.19 10.94 -4.91
CA LEU A 38 8.67 9.98 -5.92
C LEU A 38 8.20 8.55 -5.67
N ASN A 39 8.12 8.13 -4.41
CA ASN A 39 7.63 6.80 -4.05
C ASN A 39 6.16 6.62 -4.46
N ILE A 40 5.31 7.60 -4.12
CA ILE A 40 3.89 7.63 -4.48
C ILE A 40 3.73 7.67 -6.01
N LEU A 41 4.50 8.50 -6.72
CA LEU A 41 4.48 8.56 -8.18
C LEU A 41 4.77 7.19 -8.81
N LYS A 42 5.79 6.49 -8.33
CA LYS A 42 6.13 5.14 -8.81
C LYS A 42 5.00 4.14 -8.58
N ILE A 43 4.35 4.19 -7.41
CA ILE A 43 3.20 3.33 -7.09
C ILE A 43 2.02 3.63 -8.02
N LEU A 44 1.65 4.91 -8.17
CA LEU A 44 0.50 5.32 -8.99
C LEU A 44 0.72 5.06 -10.49
N GLN A 45 1.95 5.17 -10.98
CA GLN A 45 2.29 4.91 -12.39
C GLN A 45 2.53 3.42 -12.71
N SER A 46 2.63 2.56 -11.69
CA SER A 46 2.90 1.14 -11.86
C SER A 46 1.82 0.45 -12.70
N PRO A 47 2.19 -0.28 -13.78
CA PRO A 47 1.24 -1.06 -14.57
C PRO A 47 0.39 -2.03 -13.73
N ALA A 48 0.98 -2.61 -12.68
CA ALA A 48 0.31 -3.57 -11.80
C ALA A 48 -0.90 -2.99 -11.05
N ASN A 49 -0.93 -1.65 -10.85
CA ASN A 49 -1.99 -0.95 -10.13
C ASN A 49 -3.05 -0.35 -11.07
N ARG A 50 -2.83 -0.37 -12.39
CA ARG A 50 -3.68 0.34 -13.36
C ARG A 50 -5.11 -0.16 -13.41
N ILE A 51 -5.36 -1.46 -13.28
CA ILE A 51 -6.73 -2.01 -13.36
C ILE A 51 -7.60 -1.43 -12.25
N ALA A 52 -7.10 -1.45 -11.02
CA ALA A 52 -7.84 -0.97 -9.86
C ALA A 52 -8.00 0.57 -9.89
N LEU A 53 -6.94 1.33 -10.22
CA LEU A 53 -7.04 2.80 -10.37
C LEU A 53 -7.98 3.20 -11.52
N SER A 54 -7.88 2.56 -12.68
CA SER A 54 -8.76 2.83 -13.83
C SER A 54 -10.21 2.53 -13.50
N HIS A 55 -10.46 1.48 -12.71
CA HIS A 55 -11.79 1.17 -12.23
C HIS A 55 -12.33 2.27 -11.30
N GLU A 56 -11.55 2.73 -10.32
CA GLU A 56 -11.98 3.81 -9.43
C GLU A 56 -12.23 5.13 -10.18
N LEU A 57 -11.41 5.47 -11.18
CA LEU A 57 -11.66 6.62 -12.07
C LEU A 57 -12.99 6.50 -12.82
N ARG A 58 -13.30 5.32 -13.37
CA ARG A 58 -14.59 5.05 -14.03
C ARG A 58 -15.73 5.05 -13.03
N HIS A 59 -15.53 4.55 -11.81
CA HIS A 59 -16.52 4.61 -10.75
C HIS A 59 -16.84 6.06 -10.38
N ALA A 60 -15.82 6.92 -10.25
CA ALA A 60 -15.97 8.34 -9.95
C ALA A 60 -16.87 9.07 -10.96
N THR A 61 -16.82 8.71 -12.26
CA THR A 61 -17.71 9.33 -13.27
C THR A 61 -19.19 9.02 -13.08
N ARG A 62 -19.54 8.02 -12.26
CA ARG A 62 -20.91 7.61 -11.95
C ARG A 62 -21.44 8.21 -10.65
N LEU A 63 -20.58 8.84 -9.85
CA LEU A 63 -21.00 9.50 -8.61
C LEU A 63 -21.76 10.79 -8.92
N SER A 64 -22.78 11.05 -8.11
CA SER A 64 -23.58 12.28 -8.14
C SER A 64 -22.87 13.43 -7.42
N GLU A 65 -23.29 14.68 -7.64
CA GLU A 65 -22.75 15.82 -6.87
C GLU A 65 -22.98 15.68 -5.36
N GLU A 66 -24.07 15.05 -4.94
CA GLU A 66 -24.37 14.78 -3.53
C GLU A 66 -23.27 13.93 -2.88
N ASP A 67 -22.81 12.89 -3.59
CA ASP A 67 -21.73 12.00 -3.13
C ASP A 67 -20.41 12.76 -2.89
N TRP A 68 -20.13 13.79 -3.70
CA TRP A 68 -18.93 14.63 -3.55
C TRP A 68 -19.04 15.65 -2.40
N THR A 69 -20.26 15.97 -1.97
CA THR A 69 -20.57 16.96 -0.92
C THR A 69 -20.94 16.35 0.42
N LEU A 70 -20.87 15.02 0.56
CA LEU A 70 -21.08 14.34 1.83
C LEU A 70 -20.25 15.00 2.93
N ASP A 71 -20.88 15.31 4.07
CA ASP A 71 -20.18 15.99 5.15
C ASP A 71 -18.93 15.18 5.51
N ALA A 72 -17.79 15.85 5.58
CA ALA A 72 -16.48 15.26 5.76
C ALA A 72 -16.32 14.85 7.24
N ASP A 73 -17.18 13.95 7.71
CA ASP A 73 -17.02 13.38 9.03
C ASP A 73 -15.72 12.57 9.02
N TYR A 74 -14.85 12.91 9.98
CA TYR A 74 -13.63 12.17 10.23
C TYR A 74 -13.95 10.75 10.72
N SER A 75 -15.15 10.53 11.27
CA SER A 75 -15.60 9.21 11.71
C SER A 75 -16.03 8.32 10.53
N LYS A 76 -15.13 7.44 10.10
CA LYS A 76 -15.38 6.50 9.00
C LYS A 76 -16.05 5.23 9.53
N THR A 77 -17.34 5.29 9.81
CA THR A 77 -18.08 4.19 10.45
C THR A 77 -18.47 3.05 9.50
N SER A 78 -18.34 3.23 8.18
CA SER A 78 -18.76 2.24 7.17
C SER A 78 -17.84 2.24 5.96
N THR A 79 -17.72 1.10 5.28
CA THR A 79 -16.98 0.99 4.01
C THR A 79 -17.58 1.87 2.91
N ALA A 80 -18.88 2.17 2.99
CA ALA A 80 -19.57 3.00 2.01
C ALA A 80 -19.08 4.46 1.95
N VAL A 81 -18.48 4.98 3.03
CA VAL A 81 -17.94 6.35 3.08
C VAL A 81 -16.51 6.46 2.51
N ILE A 82 -15.96 5.34 2.04
CA ILE A 82 -14.63 5.26 1.42
C ILE A 82 -14.83 4.84 -0.04
N PRO A 83 -15.18 5.78 -0.95
CA PRO A 83 -15.53 5.45 -2.34
C PRO A 83 -14.33 4.99 -3.17
N PHE A 84 -13.10 5.35 -2.77
CA PHE A 84 -11.86 5.09 -3.52
C PHE A 84 -10.79 4.41 -2.64
N PRO A 85 -11.09 3.22 -2.08
CA PRO A 85 -10.21 2.58 -1.10
C PRO A 85 -8.85 2.17 -1.70
N PHE A 86 -8.76 1.88 -2.99
CA PHE A 86 -7.50 1.50 -3.64
C PHE A 86 -6.57 2.70 -3.83
N ALA A 87 -7.08 3.83 -4.34
CA ALA A 87 -6.32 5.07 -4.40
C ALA A 87 -5.85 5.52 -3.01
N LEU A 88 -6.71 5.41 -2.00
CA LEU A 88 -6.34 5.68 -0.61
C LEU A 88 -5.25 4.73 -0.10
N THR A 89 -5.35 3.43 -0.40
CA THR A 89 -4.30 2.45 -0.04
C THR A 89 -2.97 2.78 -0.71
N CYS A 90 -2.97 3.13 -2.00
CA CYS A 90 -1.76 3.53 -2.72
C CYS A 90 -1.11 4.76 -2.08
N LEU A 91 -1.92 5.77 -1.73
CA LEU A 91 -1.46 6.99 -1.09
C LEU A 91 -0.92 6.73 0.31
N MET A 92 -1.63 5.93 1.11
CA MET A 92 -1.24 5.54 2.46
C MET A 92 0.09 4.80 2.47
N ILE A 93 0.23 3.74 1.67
CA ILE A 93 1.46 2.94 1.60
C ILE A 93 2.62 3.75 1.03
N GLY A 94 2.39 4.50 -0.05
CA GLY A 94 3.43 5.34 -0.65
C GLY A 94 3.92 6.45 0.28
N SER A 95 3.06 6.94 1.17
CA SER A 95 3.39 7.94 2.18
C SER A 95 4.05 7.34 3.41
N ALA A 96 3.60 6.15 3.84
CA ALA A 96 3.98 5.57 5.11
C ALA A 96 5.28 4.75 5.07
N LEU A 97 5.70 4.25 3.90
CA LEU A 97 6.81 3.32 3.77
C LEU A 97 7.87 3.81 2.76
N ASP A 98 9.04 4.21 3.26
CA ASP A 98 10.25 4.38 2.45
C ASP A 98 11.08 3.10 2.50
N VAL A 99 10.84 2.22 1.52
CA VAL A 99 11.48 0.91 1.42
C VAL A 99 13.00 1.03 1.28
N LYS A 100 13.52 2.07 0.62
CA LYS A 100 14.98 2.21 0.41
C LYS A 100 15.71 2.62 1.67
N ARG A 101 15.04 3.40 2.53
CA ARG A 101 15.60 3.84 3.81
C ARG A 101 15.19 2.97 4.97
N ASN A 102 14.32 1.99 4.73
CA ASN A 102 13.65 1.20 5.75
C ASN A 102 13.07 2.11 6.83
N TYR A 103 12.36 3.15 6.44
CA TYR A 103 11.81 4.11 7.40
C TYR A 103 10.30 4.18 7.26
N TYR A 104 9.63 4.33 8.39
CA TYR A 104 8.19 4.49 8.44
C TYR A 104 7.78 5.86 8.90
N HIS A 105 6.64 6.25 8.36
CA HIS A 105 5.97 7.45 8.77
C HIS A 105 4.60 7.11 9.34
N ASN A 106 4.21 7.92 10.32
CA ASN A 106 2.84 7.95 10.83
C ASN A 106 2.01 8.77 9.85
N VAL A 107 1.06 8.07 9.23
CA VAL A 107 0.18 8.59 8.20
C VAL A 107 -1.24 8.23 8.60
N ASP A 108 -2.10 9.24 8.63
CA ASP A 108 -3.51 9.11 8.97
C ASP A 108 -4.34 9.37 7.72
N ASP A 109 -5.39 8.57 7.47
CA ASP A 109 -6.28 8.81 6.35
C ASP A 109 -7.23 9.98 6.63
N LEU A 110 -7.50 10.79 5.62
CA LEU A 110 -8.41 11.93 5.69
C LEU A 110 -9.67 11.66 4.85
N PRO A 111 -10.75 12.44 5.02
CA PRO A 111 -11.89 12.42 4.10
C PRO A 111 -11.45 12.72 2.66
N PHE A 112 -11.98 11.98 1.68
CA PHE A 112 -11.54 12.11 0.28
C PHE A 112 -11.92 13.46 -0.36
N ASN A 113 -12.98 14.08 0.15
CA ASN A 113 -13.51 15.36 -0.29
C ASN A 113 -13.06 16.53 0.61
N LEU A 114 -12.06 16.30 1.47
CA LEU A 114 -11.48 17.35 2.31
C LEU A 114 -10.93 18.50 1.43
N PRO A 115 -11.29 19.77 1.72
CA PRO A 115 -10.66 20.91 1.10
C PRO A 115 -9.15 20.97 1.39
N PHE A 116 -8.34 21.41 0.42
CA PHE A 116 -6.89 21.45 0.57
C PHE A 116 -6.39 22.34 1.73
N ASN A 117 -7.20 23.30 2.16
CA ASN A 117 -6.90 24.27 3.22
C ASN A 117 -7.54 23.90 4.56
N GLU A 118 -8.24 22.77 4.64
CA GLU A 118 -8.80 22.25 5.88
C GLU A 118 -7.88 21.20 6.52
N GLY A 119 -8.00 21.05 7.84
CA GLY A 119 -7.10 20.24 8.64
C GLY A 119 -5.82 20.99 9.04
N ASP A 120 -4.79 20.24 9.42
CA ASP A 120 -3.55 20.80 9.93
C ASP A 120 -2.39 20.48 8.97
N ASN A 121 -2.04 21.47 8.15
CA ASN A 121 -1.13 21.37 7.00
C ASN A 121 -0.01 22.42 7.07
N ASN A 122 0.49 22.68 8.28
CA ASN A 122 1.48 23.71 8.56
C ASN A 122 2.87 23.51 7.91
N ASP A 123 3.16 22.41 7.21
CA ASP A 123 4.38 22.26 6.39
C ASP A 123 4.12 22.12 4.90
N GLY A 124 2.85 22.10 4.51
CA GLY A 124 2.42 22.18 3.12
C GLY A 124 1.49 21.06 2.69
N VAL A 125 1.23 21.07 1.37
CA VAL A 125 0.39 20.08 0.71
C VAL A 125 1.12 19.56 -0.53
N THR A 126 1.03 18.26 -0.78
CA THR A 126 1.43 17.62 -2.03
C THR A 126 0.21 17.06 -2.74
N ILE A 127 0.14 17.25 -4.05
CA ILE A 127 -1.03 16.86 -4.85
C ILE A 127 -0.53 15.99 -6.00
N PHE A 128 -1.24 14.90 -6.25
CA PHE A 128 -1.01 13.99 -7.37
C PHE A 128 -2.24 13.99 -8.27
N ASP A 129 -2.07 14.19 -9.56
CA ASP A 129 -3.14 14.08 -10.54
C ASP A 129 -3.00 12.80 -11.34
N ILE A 130 -3.98 11.90 -11.17
CA ILE A 130 -4.03 10.59 -11.81
C ILE A 130 -5.02 10.52 -12.97
N THR A 131 -5.44 11.66 -13.53
CA THR A 131 -6.31 11.70 -14.72
C THR A 131 -5.77 10.82 -15.86
N GLU A 132 -4.45 10.82 -16.05
CA GLU A 132 -3.72 9.96 -16.99
C GLU A 132 -2.75 9.06 -16.21
N LEU A 133 -3.06 7.76 -16.07
CA LEU A 133 -2.27 6.84 -15.22
C LEU A 133 -0.84 6.60 -15.73
N GLU A 134 -0.61 6.71 -17.04
CA GLU A 134 0.71 6.63 -17.64
C GLU A 134 1.55 7.90 -17.37
N LYS A 135 0.88 9.02 -17.08
CA LYS A 135 1.48 10.35 -16.98
C LYS A 135 0.95 11.10 -15.75
N VAL A 136 1.07 10.46 -14.60
CA VAL A 136 0.71 11.07 -13.31
C VAL A 136 1.49 12.37 -13.13
N ARG A 137 0.77 13.44 -12.78
CA ARG A 137 1.35 14.76 -12.51
C ARG A 137 1.42 15.00 -11.01
N TYR A 138 2.26 15.93 -10.58
CA TYR A 138 2.35 16.31 -9.17
C TYR A 138 2.54 17.81 -8.97
N CYS A 139 2.32 18.31 -7.77
CA CYS A 139 2.90 19.57 -7.31
C CYS A 139 3.00 19.61 -5.78
N PHE A 140 3.89 20.44 -5.26
CA PHE A 140 3.82 20.94 -3.89
C PHE A 140 3.09 22.28 -3.89
N VAL A 141 2.32 22.62 -2.86
CA VAL A 141 1.62 23.91 -2.79
C VAL A 141 2.22 24.81 -1.73
N ASN A 142 2.48 26.07 -2.10
CA ASN A 142 2.99 27.09 -1.19
C ASN A 142 1.86 27.82 -0.45
N PHE A 143 1.56 27.49 0.82
CA PHE A 143 0.55 28.23 1.61
C PHE A 143 1.11 29.33 2.49
N GLN A 144 2.30 29.10 3.03
CA GLN A 144 2.82 29.96 4.10
C GLN A 144 3.52 31.19 3.57
N GLY A 145 3.89 31.21 2.28
CA GLY A 145 4.62 32.31 1.65
C GLY A 145 5.96 32.46 2.34
N TYR A 146 6.90 31.57 2.04
CA TYR A 146 8.32 31.57 2.45
C TYR A 146 8.70 32.64 3.50
N GLY A 147 8.28 32.42 4.76
CA GLY A 147 8.67 33.21 5.92
C GLY A 147 9.73 32.51 6.79
N PHE A 148 10.37 31.44 6.28
CA PHE A 148 11.35 30.64 7.04
C PHE A 148 12.73 31.29 7.15
N ILE A 149 12.92 32.46 6.56
CA ILE A 149 14.07 33.32 6.86
C ILE A 149 13.45 34.45 7.68
N ASP A 150 13.55 34.35 9.00
CA ASP A 150 13.16 35.43 9.91
C ASP A 150 13.70 36.76 9.33
N GLU A 151 12.81 37.65 8.94
CA GLU A 151 13.16 39.03 8.57
C GLU A 151 13.73 39.81 9.78
N ASP A 152 13.77 39.18 10.97
CA ASP A 152 14.19 39.77 12.24
C ASP A 152 15.69 39.59 12.55
N GLU A 153 16.48 38.85 11.75
CA GLU A 153 17.95 38.80 11.92
C GLU A 153 18.69 39.67 10.89
N ASP A 154 18.99 40.90 11.34
CA ASP A 154 20.05 41.80 10.87
C ASP A 154 19.88 42.50 9.50
N GLU A 155 19.05 43.56 9.48
CA GLU A 155 19.18 44.70 8.56
C GLU A 155 20.59 45.37 8.58
N ASN A 156 21.51 44.95 9.45
CA ASN A 156 22.83 45.54 9.62
C ASN A 156 24.02 44.65 9.18
N SER A 157 23.80 43.50 8.54
CA SER A 157 24.93 42.77 7.94
C SER A 157 25.20 43.29 6.52
N ASP A 158 26.10 44.27 6.41
CA ASP A 158 26.72 44.79 5.17
C ASP A 158 27.60 43.72 4.46
N ALA A 159 27.18 42.46 4.43
CA ALA A 159 27.91 41.41 3.76
C ALA A 159 27.67 41.49 2.24
N GLU A 160 28.65 42.06 1.53
CA GLU A 160 28.87 42.04 0.07
C GLU A 160 29.01 40.60 -0.52
N GLY A 161 28.17 39.65 -0.10
CA GLY A 161 28.06 38.33 -0.70
C GLY A 161 26.96 38.33 -1.75
N GLY A 162 27.31 38.57 -3.01
CA GLY A 162 26.40 38.62 -4.17
C GLY A 162 25.69 37.32 -4.54
N GLY A 163 25.02 36.67 -3.60
CA GLY A 163 24.05 35.60 -3.86
C GLY A 163 22.74 36.20 -4.36
N SER A 164 22.29 35.80 -5.55
CA SER A 164 21.02 36.23 -6.12
C SER A 164 19.87 35.86 -5.17
N ARG A 165 19.26 36.84 -4.50
CA ARG A 165 18.04 36.62 -3.69
C ARG A 165 16.97 36.03 -4.61
N ILE A 166 16.70 34.74 -4.46
CA ILE A 166 15.62 34.06 -5.17
C ILE A 166 14.32 34.65 -4.62
N ILE A 167 13.57 35.36 -5.45
CA ILE A 167 12.25 35.85 -5.08
C ILE A 167 11.36 34.62 -4.90
N PRO A 168 10.85 34.34 -3.69
CA PRO A 168 10.02 33.18 -3.47
C PRO A 168 8.74 33.28 -4.32
N PRO A 169 8.25 32.16 -4.89
CA PRO A 169 6.93 32.12 -5.50
C PRO A 169 5.87 32.65 -4.52
N PRO A 170 4.83 33.35 -5.01
CA PRO A 170 3.72 33.76 -4.17
C PRO A 170 3.02 32.59 -3.49
N LYS A 171 2.25 32.87 -2.43
CA LYS A 171 1.29 31.91 -1.87
C LYS A 171 0.33 31.42 -2.95
N MET A 172 -0.25 30.24 -2.74
CA MET A 172 -1.24 29.61 -3.62
C MET A 172 -0.69 29.37 -5.03
N THR A 173 0.55 28.88 -5.10
CA THR A 173 1.21 28.49 -6.35
C THR A 173 1.67 27.03 -6.28
N PRO A 174 1.51 26.25 -7.37
CA PRO A 174 2.12 24.94 -7.49
C PRO A 174 3.62 25.10 -7.69
N LEU A 175 4.38 24.30 -6.96
CA LEU A 175 5.82 24.25 -6.97
C LEU A 175 6.29 22.91 -7.52
N THR A 176 7.33 22.97 -8.34
CA THR A 176 8.15 21.81 -8.67
C THR A 176 8.90 21.31 -7.42
N GLY A 177 9.36 20.07 -7.45
CA GLY A 177 10.20 19.49 -6.40
C GLY A 177 11.40 20.37 -6.04
N PRO A 178 12.20 20.85 -7.02
CA PRO A 178 13.32 21.75 -6.76
C PRO A 178 12.91 23.08 -6.13
N GLN A 179 11.82 23.71 -6.60
CA GLN A 179 11.32 24.97 -6.02
C GLN A 179 10.89 24.79 -4.56
N TYR A 180 10.19 23.69 -4.25
CA TYR A 180 9.82 23.34 -2.88
C TYR A 180 11.08 23.12 -2.02
N LEU A 181 12.04 22.33 -2.51
CA LEU A 181 13.26 22.00 -1.79
C LEU A 181 14.10 23.25 -1.46
N TRP A 182 14.13 24.24 -2.37
CA TRP A 182 14.85 25.50 -2.13
C TRP A 182 14.24 26.37 -1.03
N GLY A 183 13.02 26.05 -0.56
CA GLY A 183 12.48 26.65 0.67
C GLY A 183 13.17 26.21 1.94
N TYR A 184 13.81 25.05 1.91
CA TYR A 184 14.46 24.44 3.06
C TYR A 184 15.99 24.49 2.96
N TYR A 185 16.54 24.58 1.74
CA TYR A 185 17.97 24.50 1.49
C TYR A 185 18.44 25.57 0.50
N ARG A 186 19.62 26.14 0.75
CA ARG A 186 20.23 27.12 -0.16
C ARG A 186 20.58 26.44 -1.49
N LYS A 187 20.03 26.97 -2.59
CA LYS A 187 20.25 26.48 -3.96
C LYS A 187 21.73 26.46 -4.35
N ASP A 188 22.46 27.50 -3.96
CA ASP A 188 23.87 27.69 -4.35
C ASP A 188 24.86 26.98 -3.40
N ASP A 189 24.36 26.30 -2.36
CA ASP A 189 25.24 25.51 -1.48
C ASP A 189 25.70 24.22 -2.19
N PRO A 190 27.02 24.04 -2.42
CA PRO A 190 27.54 22.82 -3.03
C PRO A 190 27.20 21.54 -2.26
N ARG A 191 26.94 21.63 -0.95
CA ARG A 191 26.51 20.48 -0.14
C ARG A 191 25.10 20.05 -0.50
N THR A 192 24.18 20.99 -0.68
CA THR A 192 22.80 20.73 -1.14
C THR A 192 22.82 20.04 -2.50
N GLN A 193 23.60 20.57 -3.45
CA GLN A 193 23.72 20.00 -4.79
C GLN A 193 24.32 18.59 -4.75
N ARG A 194 25.36 18.38 -3.93
CA ARG A 194 25.96 17.05 -3.76
C ARG A 194 25.00 16.03 -3.13
N ASN A 195 24.22 16.45 -2.14
CA ASN A 195 23.35 15.57 -1.38
C ASN A 195 22.01 15.28 -2.10
N PHE A 196 21.51 16.22 -2.89
CA PHE A 196 20.15 16.17 -3.45
C PHE A 196 20.09 16.38 -4.96
N GLY A 197 21.22 16.52 -5.67
CA GLY A 197 21.23 16.72 -7.13
C GLY A 197 20.45 15.64 -7.88
N HIS A 198 20.72 14.37 -7.59
CA HIS A 198 19.97 13.25 -8.18
C HIS A 198 18.48 13.24 -7.83
N LEU A 199 18.12 13.72 -6.64
CA LEU A 199 16.72 13.84 -6.23
C LEU A 199 16.01 14.93 -7.03
N ILE A 200 16.68 16.05 -7.28
CA ILE A 200 16.20 17.15 -8.15
C ILE A 200 16.03 16.65 -9.59
N GLU A 201 17.05 16.01 -10.15
CA GLU A 201 17.04 15.46 -11.52
C GLU A 201 15.89 14.47 -11.74
N SER A 202 15.53 13.69 -10.72
CA SER A 202 14.41 12.74 -10.78
C SER A 202 13.05 13.38 -11.03
N PHE A 203 12.91 14.69 -10.82
CA PHE A 203 11.69 15.45 -11.06
C PHE A 203 11.65 16.17 -12.42
N ASP A 204 12.76 16.24 -13.15
CA ASP A 204 12.83 16.97 -14.43
C ASP A 204 11.88 16.39 -15.50
N THR A 205 11.58 15.09 -15.40
CA THR A 205 10.68 14.40 -16.33
C THR A 205 9.24 14.30 -15.83
N VAL A 206 8.96 14.71 -14.59
CA VAL A 206 7.63 14.53 -13.99
C VAL A 206 6.80 15.79 -14.25
N PRO A 207 5.64 15.67 -14.92
CA PRO A 207 4.80 16.82 -15.24
C PRO A 207 4.19 17.46 -13.98
N LEU A 208 4.09 18.80 -14.01
CA LEU A 208 3.51 19.58 -12.92
C LEU A 208 1.97 19.65 -13.05
N VAL A 209 1.26 19.58 -11.92
CA VAL A 209 -0.16 19.96 -11.84
C VAL A 209 -0.26 21.48 -11.98
N ASP A 210 -1.06 21.93 -12.94
CA ASP A 210 -1.26 23.35 -13.20
C ASP A 210 -2.32 23.97 -12.26
N CYS A 211 -2.29 25.30 -12.13
CA CYS A 211 -3.21 26.01 -11.25
C CYS A 211 -4.68 25.92 -11.68
N ARG A 212 -4.97 25.62 -12.96
CA ARG A 212 -6.37 25.46 -13.41
C ARG A 212 -6.95 24.16 -12.86
N ALA A 213 -6.14 23.09 -12.83
CA ALA A 213 -6.52 21.85 -12.19
C ALA A 213 -6.79 22.06 -10.69
N LEU A 214 -5.91 22.81 -10.00
CA LEU A 214 -6.09 23.15 -8.59
C LEU A 214 -7.33 23.99 -8.32
N HIS A 215 -7.55 25.06 -9.09
CA HIS A 215 -8.75 25.90 -9.01
C HIS A 215 -10.03 25.11 -9.35
N SER A 216 -9.96 24.15 -10.26
CA SER A 216 -11.08 23.27 -10.61
C SER A 216 -11.44 22.30 -9.48
N ALA A 217 -10.43 21.74 -8.81
CA ALA A 217 -10.57 20.86 -7.66
C ALA A 217 -11.11 21.62 -6.44
N TRP A 218 -10.50 22.78 -6.16
CA TRP A 218 -10.84 23.64 -5.04
C TRP A 218 -10.90 25.11 -5.50
N PRO A 219 -12.11 25.61 -5.80
CA PRO A 219 -12.31 26.99 -6.20
C PRO A 219 -11.90 27.94 -5.09
N ASP A 220 -10.76 28.61 -5.29
CA ASP A 220 -10.21 29.62 -4.38
C ASP A 220 -9.60 30.75 -5.24
N PRO A 221 -9.99 32.02 -5.02
CA PRO A 221 -9.51 33.14 -5.83
C PRO A 221 -8.01 33.41 -5.65
N GLY A 222 -7.38 32.81 -4.63
CA GLY A 222 -5.97 32.96 -4.33
C GLY A 222 -5.03 32.25 -5.30
N TRP A 223 -5.49 31.29 -6.10
CA TRP A 223 -4.63 30.53 -7.02
C TRP A 223 -3.93 31.43 -8.05
N ARG A 224 -2.60 31.30 -8.15
CA ARG A 224 -1.75 32.12 -9.03
C ARG A 224 -0.89 31.27 -9.94
N THR A 225 -0.68 31.72 -11.17
CA THR A 225 0.21 31.07 -12.15
C THR A 225 1.25 32.06 -12.68
N PRO A 226 2.49 31.60 -13.00
CA PRO A 226 3.45 32.47 -13.65
C PRO A 226 3.04 32.70 -15.10
N HIS A 227 3.07 33.96 -15.52
CA HIS A 227 2.86 34.38 -16.90
C HIS A 227 4.09 35.16 -17.37
N LEU A 228 4.69 34.72 -18.47
CA LEU A 228 5.88 35.35 -19.01
C LEU A 228 5.47 36.54 -19.90
N HIS A 229 5.70 37.77 -19.43
CA HIS A 229 5.40 38.99 -20.20
C HIS A 229 6.66 39.82 -20.37
N GLY A 230 7.12 39.99 -21.61
CA GLY A 230 8.32 40.80 -21.90
C GLY A 230 9.61 40.29 -21.26
N GLY A 231 9.75 38.99 -21.03
CA GLY A 231 10.91 38.37 -20.37
C GLY A 231 10.91 38.49 -18.83
N GLN A 232 9.89 39.10 -18.24
CA GLN A 232 9.66 39.10 -16.79
C GLN A 232 8.52 38.14 -16.43
N THR A 233 8.68 37.43 -15.32
CA THR A 233 7.62 36.58 -14.76
C THR A 233 6.66 37.44 -13.95
N LYS A 234 5.46 37.66 -14.46
CA LYS A 234 4.34 38.26 -13.71
C LYS A 234 3.46 37.13 -13.17
N TRP A 235 3.07 37.20 -11.91
CA TRP A 235 2.10 36.26 -11.34
C TRP A 235 0.70 36.81 -11.53
N LEU A 236 -0.18 36.03 -12.16
CA LEU A 236 -1.58 36.39 -12.42
C LEU A 236 -2.51 35.47 -11.63
N TYR A 237 -3.66 35.99 -11.22
CA TYR A 237 -4.72 35.18 -10.63
C TYR A 237 -5.39 34.34 -11.70
N ILE A 238 -5.79 33.12 -11.34
CA ILE A 238 -6.42 32.21 -12.31
C ILE A 238 -7.77 32.73 -12.79
N GLU A 239 -8.55 33.36 -11.92
CA GLU A 239 -9.83 33.97 -12.28
C GLU A 239 -9.65 35.04 -13.38
N GLU A 240 -8.66 35.94 -13.24
CA GLU A 240 -8.35 36.96 -14.25
C GLU A 240 -8.05 36.32 -15.62
N ILE A 241 -7.28 35.24 -15.64
CA ILE A 241 -6.94 34.52 -16.90
C ILE A 241 -8.19 33.87 -17.49
N LEU A 242 -9.03 33.24 -16.66
CA LEU A 242 -10.24 32.57 -17.13
C LEU A 242 -11.24 33.59 -17.69
N GLU A 243 -11.37 34.75 -17.06
CA GLU A 243 -12.18 35.86 -17.55
C GLU A 243 -11.65 36.37 -18.90
N GLU A 244 -10.36 36.67 -19.02
CA GLU A 244 -9.75 37.13 -20.29
C GLU A 244 -9.95 36.12 -21.43
N GLU A 245 -9.83 34.82 -21.15
CA GLU A 245 -10.08 33.76 -22.14
C GLU A 245 -11.54 33.63 -22.54
N GLU A 246 -12.47 33.81 -21.61
CA GLU A 246 -13.91 33.78 -21.91
C GLU A 246 -14.32 34.96 -22.80
N HIS A 247 -13.77 36.15 -22.54
CA HIS A 247 -13.94 37.32 -23.39
C HIS A 247 -13.34 37.11 -24.79
N SER A 248 -12.15 36.51 -24.88
CA SER A 248 -11.49 36.23 -26.17
C SER A 248 -12.21 35.16 -26.99
N LYS A 249 -12.74 34.11 -26.36
CA LYS A 249 -13.53 33.06 -27.04
C LYS A 249 -14.85 33.59 -27.61
N ASN A 250 -15.43 34.61 -26.98
CA ASN A 250 -16.61 35.30 -27.50
C ASN A 250 -16.28 36.18 -28.73
N GLU A 251 -15.04 36.65 -28.87
CA GLU A 251 -14.59 37.44 -30.03
C GLU A 251 -14.01 36.58 -31.18
N GLU A 252 -13.42 35.41 -30.90
CA GLU A 252 -12.75 34.54 -31.88
C GLU A 252 -13.58 33.34 -32.39
N SER A 253 -14.91 33.39 -32.26
CA SER A 253 -15.83 32.30 -32.63
C SER A 253 -15.91 31.93 -34.14
N ASN A 254 -14.86 32.17 -34.94
CA ASN A 254 -14.87 31.84 -36.38
C ASN A 254 -13.55 31.35 -37.00
N VAL A 255 -12.64 30.74 -36.22
CA VAL A 255 -11.55 29.95 -36.81
C VAL A 255 -11.46 28.59 -36.10
N GLN A 256 -12.26 27.63 -36.56
CA GLN A 256 -12.01 26.22 -36.29
C GLN A 256 -10.75 25.82 -37.05
N THR A 257 -9.60 25.77 -36.36
CA THR A 257 -8.47 24.96 -36.83
C THR A 257 -8.88 23.51 -36.73
N ALA A 258 -9.53 23.01 -37.78
CA ALA A 258 -9.80 21.60 -37.94
C ALA A 258 -8.45 20.89 -38.05
N ASP A 259 -8.02 20.26 -36.95
CA ASP A 259 -6.95 19.28 -36.97
C ASP A 259 -7.45 18.12 -37.84
N PHE A 260 -7.09 18.16 -39.13
CA PHE A 260 -7.47 17.11 -40.04
C PHE A 260 -6.67 15.85 -39.69
N PRO A 261 -7.33 14.73 -39.33
CA PRO A 261 -6.61 13.49 -39.07
C PRO A 261 -5.84 13.08 -40.32
N SER A 262 -4.66 12.50 -40.13
CA SER A 262 -3.86 11.99 -41.25
C SER A 262 -4.68 10.97 -42.07
N LEU A 263 -4.40 10.86 -43.38
CA LEU A 263 -5.06 9.88 -44.25
C LEU A 263 -4.97 8.45 -43.68
N ARG A 264 -3.85 8.11 -43.04
CA ARG A 264 -3.66 6.83 -42.34
C ARG A 264 -4.63 6.69 -41.17
N ALA A 265 -4.72 7.69 -40.29
CA ALA A 265 -5.63 7.68 -39.15
C ALA A 265 -7.10 7.57 -39.60
N SER A 266 -7.50 8.34 -40.62
CA SER A 266 -8.85 8.26 -41.19
C SER A 266 -9.13 6.89 -41.82
N SER A 267 -8.16 6.32 -42.55
CA SER A 267 -8.31 5.00 -43.17
C SER A 267 -8.41 3.90 -42.12
N LEU A 268 -7.57 3.94 -41.09
CA LEU A 268 -7.61 3.00 -39.97
C LEU A 268 -8.93 3.10 -39.20
N ALA A 269 -9.40 4.31 -38.91
CA ALA A 269 -10.70 4.53 -38.27
C ALA A 269 -11.86 3.96 -39.10
N LYS A 270 -11.80 4.09 -40.43
CA LYS A 270 -12.79 3.53 -41.36
C LYS A 270 -12.75 1.99 -41.38
N VAL A 271 -11.56 1.38 -41.41
CA VAL A 271 -11.39 -0.07 -41.34
C VAL A 271 -11.91 -0.61 -40.00
N LEU A 272 -11.62 0.07 -38.89
CA LEU A 272 -12.12 -0.30 -37.57
C LEU A 272 -13.65 -0.19 -37.48
N ASN A 273 -14.26 0.86 -38.03
CA ASN A 273 -15.72 0.95 -38.11
C ASN A 273 -16.31 -0.22 -38.91
N ALA A 274 -15.74 -0.52 -40.08
CA ALA A 274 -16.19 -1.66 -40.88
C ALA A 274 -16.03 -3.00 -40.15
N ALA A 275 -14.96 -3.17 -39.37
CA ALA A 275 -14.76 -4.36 -38.54
C ALA A 275 -15.80 -4.49 -37.41
N ILE A 276 -16.18 -3.37 -36.79
CA ILE A 276 -17.12 -3.31 -35.66
C ILE A 276 -18.57 -3.46 -36.13
N GLU A 277 -18.94 -2.81 -37.24
CA GLU A 277 -20.29 -2.78 -37.80
C GLU A 277 -20.58 -3.99 -38.71
N GLY A 278 -19.53 -4.63 -39.24
CA GLY A 278 -19.63 -5.79 -40.12
C GLY A 278 -20.13 -7.05 -39.40
N SER A 279 -20.43 -8.09 -40.18
CA SER A 279 -20.83 -9.39 -39.63
C SER A 279 -19.63 -10.15 -39.01
N PRO A 280 -19.84 -10.97 -37.96
CA PRO A 280 -18.76 -11.77 -37.37
C PRO A 280 -18.08 -12.73 -38.36
N SER A 281 -18.74 -13.08 -39.47
CA SER A 281 -18.21 -13.90 -40.56
C SER A 281 -17.22 -13.18 -41.47
N GLU A 282 -17.34 -11.85 -41.63
CA GLU A 282 -16.44 -11.04 -42.46
C GLU A 282 -15.18 -10.61 -41.69
N LEU A 283 -15.27 -10.56 -40.36
CA LEU A 283 -14.20 -10.11 -39.48
C LEU A 283 -12.85 -10.82 -39.70
N PRO A 284 -12.76 -12.15 -39.90
CA PRO A 284 -11.47 -12.81 -40.14
C PRO A 284 -10.71 -12.26 -41.34
N GLN A 285 -11.39 -11.93 -42.44
CA GLN A 285 -10.76 -11.37 -43.64
C GLN A 285 -10.27 -9.93 -43.40
N ILE A 286 -11.05 -9.15 -42.65
CA ILE A 286 -10.67 -7.78 -42.25
C ILE A 286 -9.45 -7.82 -41.34
N ILE A 287 -9.43 -8.69 -40.33
CA ILE A 287 -8.30 -8.84 -39.39
C ILE A 287 -7.06 -9.32 -40.13
N GLU A 288 -7.16 -10.31 -41.02
CA GLU A 288 -6.02 -10.81 -41.80
C GLU A 288 -5.34 -9.68 -42.59
N SER A 289 -6.13 -8.82 -43.23
CA SER A 289 -5.60 -7.69 -44.00
C SER A 289 -5.09 -6.55 -43.11
N ALA A 290 -5.83 -6.21 -42.06
CA ALA A 290 -5.57 -5.04 -41.23
C ALA A 290 -4.47 -5.27 -40.19
N SER A 291 -4.29 -6.52 -39.72
CA SER A 291 -3.23 -6.90 -38.77
C SER A 291 -1.81 -6.74 -39.33
N LEU A 292 -1.67 -6.58 -40.65
CA LEU A 292 -0.41 -6.18 -41.29
C LEU A 292 0.06 -4.79 -40.85
N LEU A 293 -0.85 -3.95 -40.32
CA LEU A 293 -0.52 -2.64 -39.77
C LEU A 293 -0.18 -2.78 -38.27
N PRO A 294 1.03 -2.36 -37.84
CA PRO A 294 1.47 -2.55 -36.45
C PRO A 294 0.62 -1.77 -35.44
N ASP A 295 -0.02 -0.68 -35.88
CA ASP A 295 -0.91 0.18 -35.09
C ASP A 295 -2.37 -0.30 -35.08
N PHE A 296 -2.73 -1.36 -35.81
CA PHE A 296 -4.12 -1.83 -35.88
C PHE A 296 -4.68 -2.29 -34.52
N TYR A 297 -4.02 -3.24 -33.85
CA TYR A 297 -4.51 -3.73 -32.55
C TYR A 297 -4.46 -2.66 -31.45
N PRO A 298 -3.40 -1.84 -31.32
CA PRO A 298 -3.41 -0.70 -30.40
C PRO A 298 -4.56 0.28 -30.66
N ALA A 299 -4.82 0.65 -31.92
CA ALA A 299 -5.90 1.55 -32.27
C ALA A 299 -7.28 0.92 -32.05
N ALA A 300 -7.44 -0.37 -32.35
CA ALA A 300 -8.67 -1.12 -32.08
C ALA A 300 -8.97 -1.16 -30.58
N ARG A 301 -7.96 -1.50 -29.75
CA ARG A 301 -8.08 -1.50 -28.29
C ARG A 301 -8.45 -0.11 -27.77
N SER A 302 -7.69 0.91 -28.17
CA SER A 302 -7.97 2.30 -27.78
C SER A 302 -9.40 2.71 -28.12
N LYS A 303 -9.88 2.37 -29.33
CA LYS A 303 -11.24 2.66 -29.77
C LYS A 303 -12.32 1.95 -28.94
N LEU A 304 -12.16 0.65 -28.68
CA LEU A 304 -13.13 -0.12 -27.91
C LEU A 304 -13.20 0.33 -26.45
N TYR A 305 -12.07 0.72 -25.84
CA TYR A 305 -12.03 1.22 -24.47
C TYR A 305 -12.49 2.69 -24.36
N ALA A 306 -12.34 3.50 -25.43
CA ALA A 306 -12.83 4.87 -25.47
C ALA A 306 -14.36 4.95 -25.53
N ASP A 307 -15.02 3.97 -26.14
CA ASP A 307 -16.47 3.81 -26.11
C ASP A 307 -16.85 2.37 -25.73
N PRO A 308 -16.93 2.06 -24.42
CA PRO A 308 -17.22 0.72 -23.93
C PRO A 308 -18.62 0.21 -24.32
N THR A 309 -19.54 1.08 -24.78
CA THR A 309 -20.89 0.68 -25.18
C THR A 309 -20.92 -0.12 -26.47
N ILE A 310 -19.85 -0.06 -27.27
CA ILE A 310 -19.73 -0.78 -28.54
C ILE A 310 -19.71 -2.30 -28.33
N VAL A 311 -18.95 -2.77 -27.34
CA VAL A 311 -18.68 -4.21 -27.14
C VAL A 311 -19.92 -5.01 -26.73
N PRO A 312 -20.75 -4.56 -25.76
CA PRO A 312 -22.02 -5.25 -25.45
C PRO A 312 -22.97 -5.34 -26.65
N ASN A 313 -22.94 -4.35 -27.55
CA ASN A 313 -23.91 -4.21 -28.64
C ASN A 313 -23.48 -4.86 -29.97
N SER A 314 -22.21 -5.24 -30.15
CA SER A 314 -21.70 -5.84 -31.39
C SER A 314 -20.94 -7.15 -31.13
N ALA A 315 -21.41 -8.24 -31.73
CA ALA A 315 -20.71 -9.54 -31.72
C ALA A 315 -19.34 -9.46 -32.42
N SER A 316 -19.24 -8.67 -33.49
CA SER A 316 -17.96 -8.45 -34.17
C SER A 316 -16.98 -7.68 -33.29
N ALA A 317 -17.45 -6.70 -32.52
CA ALA A 317 -16.62 -6.00 -31.54
C ALA A 317 -16.15 -6.94 -30.41
N ARG A 318 -17.01 -7.84 -29.92
CA ARG A 318 -16.60 -8.87 -28.93
C ARG A 318 -15.57 -9.81 -29.48
N ARG A 319 -15.74 -10.30 -30.71
CA ARG A 319 -14.77 -11.17 -31.37
C ARG A 319 -13.45 -10.44 -31.61
N LEU A 320 -13.49 -9.18 -32.05
CA LEU A 320 -12.28 -8.35 -32.19
C LEU A 320 -11.57 -8.16 -30.85
N LEU A 321 -12.32 -7.88 -29.77
CA LEU A 321 -11.77 -7.79 -28.43
C LEU A 321 -11.14 -9.12 -27.97
N SER A 322 -11.81 -10.25 -28.22
CA SER A 322 -11.27 -11.59 -27.94
C SER A 322 -9.91 -11.80 -28.61
N THR A 323 -9.80 -11.44 -29.89
CA THR A 323 -8.55 -11.53 -30.64
C THR A 323 -7.47 -10.57 -30.12
N ILE A 324 -7.83 -9.34 -29.72
CA ILE A 324 -6.88 -8.38 -29.10
C ILE A 324 -6.31 -8.95 -27.80
N LEU A 325 -7.15 -9.59 -26.99
CA LEU A 325 -6.79 -10.13 -25.67
C LEU A 325 -6.14 -11.52 -25.73
N LYS A 326 -5.98 -12.10 -26.92
CA LYS A 326 -5.48 -13.47 -27.15
C LYS A 326 -4.08 -13.71 -26.57
N ASN A 327 -3.26 -12.68 -26.39
CA ASN A 327 -1.90 -12.81 -25.84
C ASN A 327 -1.69 -12.08 -24.49
N GLU A 328 -2.72 -11.39 -23.97
CA GLU A 328 -2.73 -10.75 -22.64
C GLU A 328 -2.90 -11.72 -21.46
N SER A 329 -1.93 -11.81 -20.55
CA SER A 329 -2.02 -12.66 -19.36
C SER A 329 -2.98 -12.10 -18.30
N THR A 330 -3.18 -10.78 -18.30
CA THR A 330 -4.14 -10.08 -17.44
C THR A 330 -5.17 -9.39 -18.32
N ILE A 331 -6.45 -9.71 -18.09
CA ILE A 331 -7.55 -9.23 -18.93
C ILE A 331 -8.50 -8.36 -18.08
N ASP A 332 -8.70 -7.12 -18.51
CA ASP A 332 -9.67 -6.20 -17.90
C ASP A 332 -10.93 -6.07 -18.75
N LEU A 333 -12.02 -6.67 -18.27
CA LEU A 333 -13.36 -6.53 -18.85
C LEU A 333 -14.25 -5.58 -18.03
N GLY A 334 -13.75 -5.00 -16.95
CA GLY A 334 -14.50 -4.07 -16.11
C GLY A 334 -15.07 -2.83 -16.84
N PRO A 335 -14.46 -2.31 -17.92
CA PRO A 335 -15.05 -1.20 -18.69
C PRO A 335 -16.38 -1.52 -19.36
N PHE A 336 -16.65 -2.79 -19.63
CA PHE A 336 -17.75 -3.21 -20.49
C PHE A 336 -18.90 -3.80 -19.65
N ASP A 337 -20.12 -3.31 -19.89
CA ASP A 337 -21.34 -3.86 -19.29
C ASP A 337 -21.79 -5.13 -20.03
N LEU A 338 -21.05 -6.22 -19.84
CA LEU A 338 -21.25 -7.49 -20.53
C LEU A 338 -22.13 -8.43 -19.70
N THR A 339 -23.00 -9.19 -20.37
CA THR A 339 -23.66 -10.35 -19.74
C THR A 339 -22.66 -11.49 -19.54
N THR A 340 -23.02 -12.48 -18.74
CA THR A 340 -22.21 -13.69 -18.52
C THR A 340 -21.86 -14.41 -19.83
N GLU A 341 -22.80 -14.49 -20.77
CA GLU A 341 -22.61 -15.11 -22.08
C GLU A 341 -21.63 -14.31 -22.94
N HIS A 342 -21.75 -12.98 -22.94
CA HIS A 342 -20.83 -12.10 -23.65
C HIS A 342 -19.41 -12.19 -23.11
N ILE A 343 -19.24 -12.32 -21.78
CA ILE A 343 -17.92 -12.52 -21.17
C ILE A 343 -17.32 -13.85 -21.64
N LEU A 344 -18.09 -14.94 -21.62
CA LEU A 344 -17.63 -16.24 -22.11
C LEU A 344 -17.26 -16.21 -23.59
N GLU A 345 -18.00 -15.44 -24.42
CA GLU A 345 -17.68 -15.20 -25.82
C GLU A 345 -16.31 -14.51 -25.98
N VAL A 346 -16.07 -13.43 -25.25
CA VAL A 346 -14.79 -12.69 -25.28
C VAL A 346 -13.64 -13.57 -24.77
N LEU A 347 -13.87 -14.40 -23.75
CA LEU A 347 -12.87 -15.31 -23.19
C LEU A 347 -12.72 -16.63 -23.98
N ASN A 348 -13.47 -16.83 -25.06
CA ASN A 348 -13.50 -18.10 -25.78
C ASN A 348 -12.14 -18.48 -26.38
N GLU A 349 -11.45 -17.54 -27.03
CA GLU A 349 -10.10 -17.81 -27.57
C GLU A 349 -9.10 -18.19 -26.47
N ARG A 350 -9.27 -17.64 -25.26
CA ARG A 350 -8.46 -17.98 -24.09
C ARG A 350 -8.80 -19.31 -23.44
N SER A 351 -10.01 -19.79 -23.67
CA SER A 351 -10.47 -21.09 -23.17
C SER A 351 -9.66 -22.26 -23.74
N SER A 352 -8.96 -22.05 -24.86
CA SER A 352 -8.07 -23.05 -25.45
C SER A 352 -6.72 -23.17 -24.72
N ASN A 353 -6.26 -22.09 -24.06
CA ASN A 353 -5.02 -22.03 -23.26
C ASN A 353 -5.29 -21.36 -21.91
N PRO A 354 -6.13 -21.95 -21.04
CA PRO A 354 -6.58 -21.30 -19.81
C PRO A 354 -5.46 -21.09 -18.78
N THR A 355 -4.33 -21.78 -18.94
CA THR A 355 -3.17 -21.70 -18.04
C THR A 355 -2.35 -20.42 -18.18
N ASP A 356 -2.57 -19.63 -19.24
CA ASP A 356 -1.78 -18.43 -19.51
C ASP A 356 -2.41 -17.17 -18.90
N VAL A 357 -3.65 -17.27 -18.43
CA VAL A 357 -4.39 -16.17 -17.81
C VAL A 357 -4.12 -16.18 -16.31
N VAL A 358 -3.47 -15.13 -15.83
CA VAL A 358 -3.11 -14.93 -14.41
C VAL A 358 -4.00 -13.90 -13.72
N GLY A 359 -4.65 -13.01 -14.48
CA GLY A 359 -5.49 -11.95 -13.92
C GLY A 359 -6.78 -11.71 -14.70
N LEU A 360 -7.90 -11.59 -14.00
CA LEU A 360 -9.19 -11.23 -14.57
C LEU A 360 -9.86 -10.11 -13.78
N SER A 361 -10.40 -9.11 -14.48
CA SER A 361 -11.22 -8.06 -13.88
C SER A 361 -12.63 -8.07 -14.46
N PHE A 362 -13.60 -8.14 -13.56
CA PHE A 362 -15.04 -7.95 -13.82
C PHE A 362 -15.59 -6.76 -13.03
N SER A 363 -14.69 -5.87 -12.61
CA SER A 363 -15.01 -4.74 -11.73
C SER A 363 -16.08 -3.83 -12.33
N GLY A 364 -17.08 -3.46 -11.55
CA GLY A 364 -18.18 -2.58 -11.94
C GLY A 364 -19.24 -3.21 -12.84
N ASN A 365 -19.15 -4.51 -13.14
CA ASN A 365 -20.15 -5.24 -13.91
C ASN A 365 -21.22 -5.82 -12.96
N HIS A 366 -22.48 -5.39 -13.14
CA HIS A 366 -23.59 -5.79 -12.28
C HIS A 366 -24.25 -7.12 -12.66
N ASN A 367 -23.87 -7.70 -13.82
CA ASN A 367 -24.42 -8.95 -14.33
C ASN A 367 -23.66 -10.20 -13.85
N ILE A 368 -22.57 -10.01 -13.10
CA ILE A 368 -21.80 -11.12 -12.53
C ILE A 368 -22.68 -11.86 -11.52
N THR A 369 -22.53 -13.17 -11.42
CA THR A 369 -23.29 -13.99 -10.46
C THR A 369 -22.36 -14.97 -9.76
N GLU A 370 -22.79 -15.49 -8.61
CA GLU A 370 -22.02 -16.51 -7.89
C GLU A 370 -21.77 -17.75 -8.76
N ALA A 371 -22.79 -18.20 -9.50
CA ALA A 371 -22.69 -19.34 -10.40
C ALA A 371 -21.65 -19.10 -11.51
N PHE A 372 -21.65 -17.90 -12.09
CA PHE A 372 -20.67 -17.51 -13.10
C PHE A 372 -19.25 -17.45 -12.55
N LEU A 373 -19.05 -16.90 -11.34
CA LEU A 373 -17.73 -16.90 -10.71
C LEU A 373 -17.21 -18.33 -10.49
N ARG A 374 -18.06 -19.26 -10.04
CA ARG A 374 -17.69 -20.68 -9.92
C ARG A 374 -17.25 -21.27 -11.26
N GLU A 375 -17.95 -20.95 -12.35
CA GLU A 375 -17.58 -21.37 -13.70
C GLU A 375 -16.21 -20.83 -14.11
N ILE A 376 -15.97 -19.53 -13.91
CA ILE A 376 -14.69 -18.88 -14.26
C ILE A 376 -13.52 -19.47 -13.45
N LEU A 377 -13.70 -19.67 -12.14
CA LEU A 377 -12.67 -20.26 -11.29
C LEU A 377 -12.33 -21.70 -11.70
N GLY A 378 -13.32 -22.49 -12.11
CA GLY A 378 -13.08 -23.82 -12.66
C GLY A 378 -12.39 -23.81 -14.02
N LYS A 379 -12.67 -22.78 -14.83
CA LYS A 379 -12.15 -22.64 -16.20
C LYS A 379 -10.71 -22.13 -16.26
N PHE A 380 -10.30 -21.29 -15.31
CA PHE A 380 -8.98 -20.68 -15.26
C PHE A 380 -8.27 -21.03 -13.93
N PRO A 381 -7.69 -22.24 -13.81
CA PRO A 381 -7.13 -22.74 -12.55
C PRO A 381 -5.82 -22.05 -12.12
N ARG A 382 -5.20 -21.24 -12.99
CA ARG A 382 -3.95 -20.51 -12.72
C ARG A 382 -4.18 -19.03 -12.40
N LEU A 383 -5.42 -18.61 -12.13
CA LEU A 383 -5.67 -17.23 -11.73
C LEU A 383 -4.94 -16.91 -10.43
N GLU A 384 -4.15 -15.85 -10.48
CA GLU A 384 -3.44 -15.26 -9.35
C GLU A 384 -4.16 -14.01 -8.86
N PHE A 385 -4.86 -13.29 -9.75
CA PHE A 385 -5.55 -12.04 -9.43
C PHE A 385 -7.00 -12.04 -9.95
N LEU A 386 -7.92 -11.65 -9.08
CA LEU A 386 -9.32 -11.43 -9.44
C LEU A 386 -9.78 -10.06 -8.94
N TYR A 387 -10.22 -9.21 -9.85
CA TYR A 387 -10.74 -7.88 -9.54
C TYR A 387 -12.26 -7.87 -9.65
N LEU A 388 -12.91 -7.64 -8.51
CA LEU A 388 -14.37 -7.56 -8.32
C LEU A 388 -14.75 -6.23 -7.65
N LEU A 389 -14.06 -5.14 -7.97
CA LEU A 389 -14.34 -3.83 -7.39
C LEU A 389 -15.74 -3.34 -7.80
N ASN A 390 -16.49 -2.76 -6.87
CA ASN A 390 -17.87 -2.26 -7.03
C ASN A 390 -18.81 -3.31 -7.65
N THR A 391 -18.75 -4.56 -7.15
CA THR A 391 -19.68 -5.65 -7.49
C THR A 391 -20.59 -6.01 -6.29
N PRO A 392 -21.47 -5.10 -5.83
CA PRO A 392 -22.18 -5.24 -4.56
C PRO A 392 -23.25 -6.34 -4.55
N HIS A 393 -23.65 -6.84 -5.73
CA HIS A 393 -24.67 -7.88 -5.86
C HIS A 393 -24.20 -9.26 -5.36
N ILE A 394 -22.88 -9.47 -5.22
CA ILE A 394 -22.31 -10.62 -4.51
C ILE A 394 -21.67 -10.07 -3.22
N PRO A 395 -22.24 -10.38 -2.04
CA PRO A 395 -21.67 -9.94 -0.77
C PRO A 395 -20.22 -10.41 -0.60
N LEU A 396 -19.38 -9.62 0.08
CA LEU A 396 -17.98 -9.97 0.33
C LEU A 396 -17.83 -11.34 1.01
N SER A 397 -18.71 -11.69 1.95
CA SER A 397 -18.71 -12.99 2.62
C SER A 397 -18.85 -14.17 1.64
N ARG A 398 -19.67 -14.02 0.60
CA ARG A 398 -19.82 -15.04 -0.45
C ARG A 398 -18.62 -15.10 -1.38
N LYS A 399 -18.02 -13.95 -1.72
CA LYS A 399 -16.76 -13.92 -2.48
C LYS A 399 -15.66 -14.66 -1.71
N ILE A 400 -15.50 -14.37 -0.42
CA ILE A 400 -14.54 -15.05 0.46
C ILE A 400 -14.79 -16.55 0.53
N GLU A 401 -16.06 -16.97 0.67
CA GLU A 401 -16.42 -18.40 0.69
C GLU A 401 -16.04 -19.11 -0.60
N LEU A 402 -16.29 -18.49 -1.77
CA LEU A 402 -15.90 -19.01 -3.07
C LEU A 402 -14.39 -19.20 -3.23
N LEU A 403 -13.61 -18.31 -2.62
CA LEU A 403 -12.15 -18.28 -2.76
C LEU A 403 -11.42 -19.02 -1.64
N ARG A 404 -12.16 -19.59 -0.68
CA ARG A 404 -11.57 -20.26 0.47
C ARG A 404 -10.69 -21.42 0.02
N GLY A 405 -9.44 -21.42 0.49
CA GLY A 405 -8.44 -22.44 0.14
C GLY A 405 -7.76 -22.22 -1.21
N THR A 406 -8.07 -21.15 -1.92
CA THR A 406 -7.31 -20.74 -3.11
C THR A 406 -6.10 -19.88 -2.73
N THR A 407 -5.17 -19.68 -3.67
CA THR A 407 -4.03 -18.75 -3.53
C THR A 407 -4.24 -17.46 -4.33
N MET A 408 -5.46 -17.20 -4.81
CA MET A 408 -5.77 -16.12 -5.74
C MET A 408 -6.16 -14.84 -5.00
N GLN A 409 -5.44 -13.75 -5.24
CA GLN A 409 -5.67 -12.48 -4.58
C GLN A 409 -6.92 -11.78 -5.13
N LEU A 410 -7.86 -11.50 -4.23
CA LEU A 410 -9.09 -10.75 -4.49
C LEU A 410 -8.89 -9.26 -4.27
N TYR A 411 -9.19 -8.47 -5.30
CA TYR A 411 -9.37 -7.03 -5.22
C TYR A 411 -10.87 -6.72 -5.17
N ASP A 412 -11.37 -6.35 -3.99
CA ASP A 412 -12.77 -6.03 -3.74
C ASP A 412 -12.87 -4.71 -2.98
N THR A 413 -13.86 -3.88 -3.32
CA THR A 413 -14.01 -2.53 -2.75
C THR A 413 -14.25 -2.58 -1.24
N GLU A 414 -15.10 -3.48 -0.77
CA GLU A 414 -15.39 -3.62 0.66
C GLU A 414 -14.14 -4.12 1.38
N LEU A 415 -13.47 -5.14 0.83
CA LEU A 415 -12.24 -5.69 1.39
C LEU A 415 -11.12 -4.65 1.53
N LEU A 416 -10.93 -3.80 0.53
CA LEU A 416 -9.93 -2.73 0.56
C LEU A 416 -10.32 -1.60 1.53
N ALA A 417 -11.61 -1.27 1.63
CA ALA A 417 -12.10 -0.20 2.50
C ALA A 417 -12.02 -0.56 3.98
N LEU A 418 -12.09 -1.85 4.33
CA LEU A 418 -12.14 -2.35 5.72
C LEU A 418 -11.04 -1.78 6.63
N SER A 419 -9.84 -1.52 6.11
CA SER A 419 -8.71 -0.99 6.89
C SER A 419 -8.88 0.47 7.34
N PHE A 420 -9.73 1.22 6.65
CA PHE A 420 -9.98 2.63 6.93
C PHE A 420 -11.28 2.86 7.71
N VAL A 421 -12.04 1.80 8.01
CA VAL A 421 -13.26 1.88 8.82
C VAL A 421 -12.90 1.89 10.30
N GLU A 422 -13.33 2.92 11.01
CA GLU A 422 -13.21 3.04 12.46
C GLU A 422 -13.99 1.92 13.17
N LEU A 423 -13.44 1.41 14.26
CA LEU A 423 -14.16 0.47 15.12
C LEU A 423 -15.02 1.31 16.08
N ASP A 424 -16.34 1.20 15.96
CA ASP A 424 -17.33 1.93 16.78
C ASP A 424 -17.04 1.81 18.27
N GLY A 425 -16.33 2.79 18.87
CA GLY A 425 -16.24 3.10 20.29
C GLY A 425 -15.88 1.98 21.29
N GLN A 426 -15.72 0.74 20.84
CA GLN A 426 -15.25 -0.37 21.64
C GLN A 426 -13.78 -0.11 21.87
N ASN A 427 -13.39 0.01 23.14
CA ASN A 427 -11.99 0.00 23.52
C ASN A 427 -11.31 -1.11 22.71
N VAL A 428 -10.26 -0.76 21.96
CA VAL A 428 -9.48 -1.72 21.17
C VAL A 428 -9.01 -2.89 22.06
N ASP A 429 -8.87 -2.63 23.36
CA ASP A 429 -8.54 -3.59 24.40
C ASP A 429 -9.65 -4.63 24.71
N THR A 430 -10.89 -4.44 24.25
CA THR A 430 -12.05 -5.30 24.53
C THR A 430 -12.67 -5.97 23.31
N VAL A 431 -12.01 -5.95 22.14
CA VAL A 431 -12.50 -6.70 20.99
C VAL A 431 -12.49 -8.19 21.36
N GLU A 432 -13.67 -8.74 21.66
CA GLU A 432 -13.85 -10.15 22.01
C GLU A 432 -13.22 -11.03 20.94
N GLU A 433 -12.56 -12.11 21.38
CA GLU A 433 -11.97 -13.15 20.54
C GLU A 433 -13.02 -13.63 19.52
N ARG A 434 -12.96 -13.10 18.30
CA ARG A 434 -13.69 -13.70 17.19
C ARG A 434 -12.97 -14.99 16.84
N GLU A 435 -13.67 -16.12 16.97
CA GLU A 435 -13.17 -17.47 16.65
C GLU A 435 -12.67 -17.59 15.19
N ALA A 436 -13.09 -16.68 14.29
CA ALA A 436 -12.51 -16.56 12.96
C ALA A 436 -12.45 -15.09 12.50
N PRO A 437 -11.35 -14.68 11.86
CA PRO A 437 -11.30 -13.39 11.21
C PRO A 437 -12.32 -13.32 10.06
N PRO A 438 -13.11 -12.23 9.93
CA PRO A 438 -14.22 -12.16 8.98
C PRO A 438 -13.79 -12.30 7.52
N CYS A 439 -12.52 -12.00 7.21
CA CYS A 439 -12.08 -11.81 5.82
C CYS A 439 -10.94 -12.72 5.36
N GLY A 440 -10.42 -13.61 6.20
CA GLY A 440 -9.37 -14.56 5.83
C GLY A 440 -9.90 -15.70 4.96
N TYR A 441 -9.42 -15.84 3.71
CA TYR A 441 -9.76 -16.97 2.81
C TYR A 441 -8.54 -17.75 2.31
N MET A 442 -7.35 -17.16 2.37
CA MET A 442 -6.10 -17.88 2.11
C MET A 442 -5.53 -18.42 3.41
N LYS A 443 -5.13 -19.70 3.41
CA LYS A 443 -4.33 -20.24 4.52
C LYS A 443 -2.92 -19.66 4.42
N PRO A 444 -2.45 -18.87 5.41
CA PRO A 444 -1.11 -18.33 5.36
C PRO A 444 -0.08 -19.45 5.56
N VAL A 445 1.09 -19.32 4.94
CA VAL A 445 2.20 -20.29 5.12
C VAL A 445 2.88 -20.17 6.48
N VAL A 446 2.71 -19.04 7.16
CA VAL A 446 3.05 -18.82 8.57
C VAL A 446 1.77 -18.36 9.26
N SER A 447 1.31 -19.06 10.29
CA SER A 447 0.05 -18.76 10.97
C SER A 447 0.12 -17.52 11.86
N GLN A 448 1.28 -17.24 12.46
CA GLN A 448 1.50 -16.07 13.30
C GLN A 448 2.98 -15.69 13.40
N LEU A 449 3.25 -14.46 13.80
CA LEU A 449 4.56 -13.97 14.22
C LEU A 449 4.55 -13.73 15.73
N ILE A 450 5.52 -14.29 16.44
CA ILE A 450 5.83 -13.94 17.83
C ILE A 450 7.12 -13.13 17.80
N MET A 451 7.03 -11.87 18.21
CA MET A 451 8.19 -10.98 18.29
C MET A 451 8.47 -10.64 19.74
N MET A 452 9.72 -10.79 20.17
CA MET A 452 10.20 -10.38 21.48
C MET A 452 11.29 -9.32 21.31
N ALA A 453 11.14 -8.18 21.98
CA ALA A 453 12.23 -7.22 22.17
C ALA A 453 12.77 -7.41 23.58
N CYS A 454 14.05 -7.74 23.67
CA CYS A 454 14.74 -7.82 24.94
C CYS A 454 14.93 -6.40 25.50
N PRO A 455 14.36 -6.08 26.67
CA PRO A 455 14.35 -4.73 27.21
C PRO A 455 15.75 -4.19 27.52
N TYR A 456 15.82 -2.87 27.51
CA TYR A 456 16.95 -2.08 27.98
C TYR A 456 17.16 -2.32 29.48
N HIS A 457 18.08 -3.20 29.85
CA HIS A 457 18.54 -3.29 31.23
C HIS A 457 20.04 -3.08 31.33
N THR A 458 20.45 -2.45 32.42
CA THR A 458 21.85 -2.29 32.85
C THR A 458 22.50 -3.63 33.20
N THR A 459 21.69 -4.68 33.36
CA THR A 459 22.14 -6.05 33.60
C THR A 459 22.01 -6.87 32.33
N PRO A 460 23.05 -7.65 31.95
CA PRO A 460 22.98 -8.59 30.84
C PRO A 460 21.73 -9.47 30.96
N LEU A 461 21.11 -9.81 29.83
CA LEU A 461 20.03 -10.78 29.78
C LEU A 461 20.46 -12.03 30.57
N GLN A 462 19.75 -12.35 31.65
CA GLN A 462 20.06 -13.57 32.38
C GLN A 462 19.75 -14.74 31.46
N ARG A 463 20.72 -15.62 31.30
CA ARG A 463 20.51 -16.91 30.65
C ARG A 463 20.35 -17.98 31.71
N ASP A 464 19.48 -18.92 31.46
CA ASP A 464 19.38 -20.13 32.25
C ASP A 464 20.62 -21.01 32.04
N ILE A 465 20.76 -22.05 32.88
CA ILE A 465 21.91 -22.97 32.85
C ILE A 465 22.05 -23.72 31.52
N ASP A 466 20.95 -23.85 30.78
CA ASP A 466 20.88 -24.46 29.46
C ASP A 466 21.15 -23.45 28.33
N GLY A 467 21.36 -22.17 28.66
CA GLY A 467 21.57 -21.10 27.69
C GLY A 467 20.28 -20.45 27.19
N GLY A 468 19.10 -20.89 27.63
CA GLY A 468 17.82 -20.25 27.35
C GLY A 468 17.76 -18.81 27.88
N ILE A 469 16.90 -17.96 27.31
CA ILE A 469 16.63 -16.65 27.91
C ILE A 469 15.80 -16.89 29.17
N ARG A 470 16.21 -16.27 30.28
CA ARG A 470 15.45 -16.29 31.53
C ARG A 470 14.32 -15.26 31.47
N ILE A 471 13.22 -15.66 30.85
CA ILE A 471 12.13 -14.78 30.43
C ILE A 471 11.24 -14.36 31.62
N ASP A 472 11.11 -15.20 32.64
CA ASP A 472 10.38 -14.92 33.89
C ASP A 472 10.82 -13.60 34.54
N TYR A 473 12.13 -13.34 34.61
CA TYR A 473 12.67 -12.08 35.13
C TYR A 473 12.30 -10.86 34.26
N SER A 474 12.21 -11.05 32.95
CA SER A 474 11.88 -9.99 32.00
C SER A 474 10.42 -9.55 32.08
N PHE A 475 9.53 -10.42 32.58
CA PHE A 475 8.11 -10.09 32.77
C PHE A 475 7.80 -9.53 34.15
N ILE A 476 8.53 -9.94 35.19
CA ILE A 476 8.28 -9.51 36.57
C ILE A 476 8.65 -8.03 36.77
N ASP A 477 9.73 -7.54 36.14
CA ASP A 477 10.21 -6.17 36.38
C ASP A 477 9.42 -5.10 35.60
N GLY A 478 8.77 -5.47 34.48
CA GLY A 478 7.89 -4.59 33.70
C GLY A 478 6.60 -4.18 34.43
N MET A 479 6.25 -4.87 35.51
CA MET A 479 5.05 -4.57 36.32
C MET A 479 5.28 -3.44 37.35
N THR A 480 6.53 -3.12 37.69
CA THR A 480 6.82 -2.25 38.85
C THR A 480 6.98 -0.77 38.50
N THR A 481 7.19 -0.41 37.23
CA THR A 481 7.20 0.99 36.80
C THR A 481 5.86 1.38 36.15
N PRO A 482 4.99 2.16 36.85
CA PRO A 482 3.65 2.47 36.36
C PRO A 482 3.62 3.33 35.08
N TYR A 483 4.76 3.89 34.66
CA TYR A 483 4.87 4.76 33.49
C TYR A 483 5.25 4.03 32.19
N PHE A 484 5.76 2.80 32.27
CA PHE A 484 6.13 1.99 31.10
C PHE A 484 5.70 0.54 31.33
N ARG A 485 4.40 0.26 31.21
CA ARG A 485 3.93 -1.11 30.98
C ARG A 485 4.30 -1.53 29.55
N SER A 486 5.59 -1.48 29.22
CA SER A 486 6.11 -1.86 27.92
C SER A 486 6.07 -3.38 27.84
N ARG A 487 5.25 -3.92 26.95
CA ARG A 487 5.22 -5.33 26.63
C ARG A 487 6.45 -5.67 25.81
N ASN A 488 7.31 -6.49 26.39
CA ASN A 488 8.52 -6.97 25.73
C ASN A 488 8.24 -7.96 24.57
N HIS A 489 6.98 -8.23 24.25
CA HIS A 489 6.60 -9.10 23.15
C HIS A 489 5.29 -8.66 22.49
N THR A 490 5.06 -9.12 21.26
CA THR A 490 3.80 -9.00 20.54
C THR A 490 3.55 -10.27 19.72
N CYS A 491 2.28 -10.61 19.52
CA CYS A 491 1.87 -11.74 18.69
C CYS A 491 0.91 -11.29 17.60
N ILE A 492 1.24 -11.62 16.35
CA ILE A 492 0.54 -11.12 15.17
C ILE A 492 0.07 -12.31 14.34
N PRO A 493 -1.23 -12.65 14.36
CA PRO A 493 -1.76 -13.78 13.60
C PRO A 493 -1.94 -13.43 12.12
N PHE A 494 -1.50 -14.26 11.18
CA PHE A 494 -1.52 -13.95 9.73
C PHE A 494 -2.77 -14.40 8.98
N THR A 495 -3.83 -14.75 9.70
CA THR A 495 -5.07 -15.33 9.18
C THR A 495 -5.87 -14.41 8.23
N GLU A 496 -5.63 -13.10 8.21
CA GLU A 496 -6.29 -12.13 7.32
C GLU A 496 -5.44 -11.61 6.16
N THR A 497 -4.21 -12.10 6.02
CA THR A 497 -3.26 -11.54 5.07
C THR A 497 -3.73 -11.64 3.63
N ASN A 498 -4.41 -12.74 3.25
CA ASN A 498 -4.93 -12.97 1.90
C ASN A 498 -3.89 -12.71 0.79
N ILE A 499 -2.66 -13.14 1.04
CA ILE A 499 -1.50 -12.96 0.15
C ILE A 499 -0.95 -14.34 -0.24
N PRO A 500 -0.56 -14.55 -1.52
CA PRO A 500 0.08 -15.79 -1.95
C PRO A 500 1.37 -16.10 -1.17
N PRO A 501 1.74 -17.38 -0.98
CA PRO A 501 2.92 -17.78 -0.20
C PRO A 501 4.22 -17.03 -0.53
N SER A 502 4.55 -16.88 -1.82
CA SER A 502 5.78 -16.24 -2.27
C SER A 502 5.81 -14.75 -1.93
N ALA A 503 4.70 -14.05 -2.17
CA ALA A 503 4.52 -12.65 -1.82
C ALA A 503 4.54 -12.45 -0.30
N PHE A 504 3.88 -13.32 0.45
CA PHE A 504 3.85 -13.26 1.91
C PHE A 504 5.27 -13.38 2.51
N ILE A 505 6.06 -14.36 2.06
CA ILE A 505 7.44 -14.53 2.51
C ILE A 505 8.33 -13.35 2.10
N ALA A 506 8.13 -12.81 0.89
CA ALA A 506 8.86 -11.62 0.44
C ALA A 506 8.55 -10.39 1.31
N GLY A 507 7.28 -10.17 1.68
CA GLY A 507 6.89 -9.11 2.61
C GLY A 507 7.46 -9.30 4.02
N LEU A 508 7.49 -10.53 4.54
CA LEU A 508 8.18 -10.83 5.81
C LEU A 508 9.69 -10.55 5.73
N ALA A 509 10.34 -10.92 4.63
CA ALA A 509 11.76 -10.66 4.43
C ALA A 509 12.05 -9.15 4.44
N GLN A 510 11.21 -8.34 3.79
CA GLN A 510 11.33 -6.89 3.84
C GLN A 510 11.14 -6.33 5.24
N TYR A 511 10.19 -6.86 6.01
CA TYR A 511 9.98 -6.42 7.38
C TYR A 511 11.17 -6.78 8.29
N LEU A 512 11.74 -7.98 8.16
CA LEU A 512 12.96 -8.33 8.90
C LEU A 512 14.14 -7.46 8.47
N HIS A 513 14.25 -7.16 7.19
CA HIS A 513 15.24 -6.22 6.68
C HIS A 513 15.10 -4.84 7.33
N TYR A 514 13.86 -4.35 7.42
CA TYR A 514 13.53 -3.14 8.15
C TYR A 514 13.99 -3.22 9.61
N LEU A 515 13.63 -4.28 10.35
CA LEU A 515 14.00 -4.43 11.75
C LEU A 515 15.51 -4.39 11.98
N MET A 516 16.29 -5.04 11.10
CA MET A 516 17.75 -5.03 11.18
C MET A 516 18.36 -3.65 10.94
N SER A 517 17.69 -2.80 10.15
CA SER A 517 18.16 -1.44 9.87
C SER A 517 17.83 -0.43 10.98
N GLN A 518 16.86 -0.74 11.85
CA GLN A 518 16.36 0.17 12.90
C GLN A 518 17.07 0.06 14.24
N GLN A 519 18.40 -0.15 14.21
CA GLN A 519 19.31 -0.54 15.31
C GLN A 519 19.26 0.26 16.64
N MET A 520 18.43 1.29 16.78
CA MET A 520 18.32 2.06 18.03
C MET A 520 16.89 2.21 18.56
N TYR A 521 15.86 1.83 17.81
CA TYR A 521 14.47 2.22 18.13
C TYR A 521 13.43 1.14 17.83
N VAL A 522 13.78 -0.15 17.89
CA VAL A 522 12.76 -1.21 17.87
C VAL A 522 11.98 -1.15 19.19
N ASN A 523 10.97 -0.29 19.22
CA ASN A 523 10.08 -0.08 20.34
C ASN A 523 8.76 -0.76 20.00
N ILE A 524 8.48 -1.89 20.64
CA ILE A 524 7.26 -2.66 20.40
C ILE A 524 6.01 -1.91 20.91
N ASP A 525 6.15 -0.98 21.85
CA ASP A 525 5.02 -0.47 22.64
C ASP A 525 4.51 0.94 22.32
N THR A 526 5.39 1.88 21.98
CA THR A 526 5.07 3.29 22.28
C THR A 526 4.41 4.08 21.15
N TYR A 527 4.73 3.82 19.88
CA TYR A 527 4.18 4.64 18.78
C TYR A 527 3.91 3.88 17.47
N ASP A 528 4.68 2.84 17.17
CA ASP A 528 4.65 2.16 15.88
C ASP A 528 4.52 0.64 16.08
N HIS A 529 3.29 0.17 16.30
CA HIS A 529 3.05 -1.24 16.61
C HIS A 529 3.56 -2.14 15.47
N PRO A 530 4.36 -3.19 15.76
CA PRO A 530 4.92 -4.09 14.74
C PRO A 530 3.90 -4.60 13.73
N ALA A 531 2.66 -4.85 14.16
CA ALA A 531 1.56 -5.27 13.28
C ALA A 531 1.30 -4.27 12.13
N SER A 532 1.22 -2.97 12.42
CA SER A 532 0.99 -1.95 11.39
C SER A 532 2.13 -1.91 10.37
N GLN A 533 3.37 -2.04 10.84
CA GLN A 533 4.54 -2.05 9.96
C GLN A 533 4.58 -3.29 9.05
N ILE A 534 4.30 -4.47 9.61
CA ILE A 534 4.19 -5.70 8.82
C ILE A 534 3.05 -5.59 7.81
N ALA A 535 1.91 -5.02 8.20
CA ALA A 535 0.79 -4.80 7.31
C ALA A 535 1.23 -4.02 6.06
N LYS A 536 2.02 -2.94 6.24
CA LYS A 536 2.54 -2.12 5.14
C LYS A 536 3.45 -2.92 4.19
N HIS A 537 4.39 -3.70 4.71
CA HIS A 537 5.23 -4.56 3.85
C HIS A 537 4.47 -5.67 3.15
N LEU A 538 3.50 -6.28 3.83
CA LEU A 538 2.63 -7.29 3.23
C LEU A 538 1.74 -6.70 2.14
N THR A 539 1.42 -5.40 2.21
CA THR A 539 0.66 -4.70 1.17
C THR A 539 1.50 -4.43 -0.08
N ILE A 540 2.83 -4.32 0.02
CA ILE A 540 3.75 -4.14 -1.12
C ILE A 540 4.93 -5.14 -1.06
N PRO A 541 4.64 -6.45 -1.16
CA PRO A 541 5.55 -7.52 -0.77
C PRO A 541 6.80 -7.66 -1.65
N HIS A 542 6.87 -6.97 -2.78
CA HIS A 542 7.98 -7.05 -3.74
C HIS A 542 8.74 -5.73 -3.95
N ALA A 543 8.55 -4.73 -3.09
CA ALA A 543 9.13 -3.41 -3.26
C ALA A 543 10.68 -3.36 -3.28
N LEU A 544 11.37 -4.37 -2.72
CA LEU A 544 12.84 -4.49 -2.84
C LEU A 544 13.32 -5.14 -4.15
N SER A 545 12.41 -5.68 -4.98
CA SER A 545 12.79 -6.23 -6.28
C SER A 545 12.79 -5.13 -7.34
N GLU A 546 13.96 -4.61 -7.71
CA GLU A 546 14.06 -3.51 -8.69
C GLU A 546 13.70 -3.94 -10.13
N ASP A 547 13.61 -5.25 -10.42
CA ASP A 547 13.49 -5.82 -11.78
C ASP A 547 12.10 -6.37 -12.14
N ASN A 548 11.06 -6.16 -11.31
CA ASN A 548 9.74 -6.74 -11.55
C ASN A 548 8.68 -5.65 -11.82
N GLU A 549 7.87 -5.81 -12.87
CA GLU A 549 6.69 -4.97 -13.12
C GLU A 549 5.69 -5.03 -11.94
N ASP A 550 5.66 -6.13 -11.19
CA ASP A 550 4.85 -6.31 -9.98
C ASP A 550 5.54 -5.82 -8.69
N SER A 551 6.75 -5.28 -8.76
CA SER A 551 7.51 -4.83 -7.57
C SER A 551 6.74 -3.82 -6.72
N LEU A 552 5.91 -3.00 -7.36
CA LEU A 552 5.11 -1.96 -6.72
C LEU A 552 3.61 -2.26 -6.73
N ARG A 553 3.23 -3.52 -6.96
CA ARG A 553 1.83 -3.93 -6.87
C ARG A 553 1.33 -3.75 -5.44
N VAL A 554 0.28 -2.95 -5.30
CA VAL A 554 -0.39 -2.71 -4.02
C VAL A 554 -1.47 -3.78 -3.84
N GLY A 555 -1.40 -4.48 -2.71
CA GLY A 555 -2.39 -5.47 -2.28
C GLY A 555 -3.44 -4.89 -1.34
N VAL A 556 -4.16 -5.78 -0.65
CA VAL A 556 -5.07 -5.41 0.43
C VAL A 556 -4.24 -5.10 1.67
N LEU A 557 -4.45 -3.93 2.26
CA LEU A 557 -3.94 -3.62 3.60
C LEU A 557 -4.73 -4.46 4.61
N PRO A 558 -4.14 -5.35 5.41
CA PRO A 558 -4.93 -6.17 6.31
C PRO A 558 -5.47 -5.36 7.50
N ARG A 559 -6.82 -5.30 7.64
CA ARG A 559 -7.51 -4.49 8.66
C ARG A 559 -7.02 -4.78 10.06
N TYR A 560 -6.94 -6.06 10.40
CA TYR A 560 -6.63 -6.52 11.75
C TYR A 560 -5.25 -6.05 12.23
N TYR A 561 -4.26 -6.00 11.33
CA TYR A 561 -2.90 -5.52 11.67
C TYR A 561 -2.81 -4.01 11.73
N TRP A 562 -3.64 -3.33 10.95
CA TRP A 562 -3.65 -1.89 10.90
C TRP A 562 -4.20 -1.25 12.18
N ARG A 563 -5.21 -1.88 12.81
CA ARG A 563 -5.99 -1.26 13.90
C ARG A 563 -5.96 -1.99 15.25
N THR A 564 -5.54 -3.26 15.32
CA THR A 564 -5.65 -4.06 16.56
C THR A 564 -4.28 -4.29 17.21
N LYS A 565 -4.20 -4.06 18.53
CA LYS A 565 -3.07 -4.48 19.38
C LYS A 565 -3.37 -5.87 19.91
N LEU A 566 -2.60 -6.88 19.49
CA LEU A 566 -2.83 -8.26 19.89
C LEU A 566 -1.59 -8.88 20.48
N ASP A 567 -1.84 -9.63 21.54
CA ASP A 567 -0.79 -10.17 22.40
C ASP A 567 -1.07 -11.62 22.79
N ARG A 568 -2.18 -12.19 22.31
CA ARG A 568 -2.47 -13.60 22.55
C ARG A 568 -1.75 -14.43 21.50
N CYS A 569 -0.77 -15.19 21.96
CA CYS A 569 -0.15 -16.24 21.16
C CYS A 569 -1.14 -17.39 20.99
N SER A 570 -1.38 -17.80 19.74
CA SER A 570 -2.10 -19.05 19.48
C SER A 570 -1.18 -20.23 19.79
N LYS A 571 -1.75 -21.35 20.25
CA LYS A 571 -1.00 -22.61 20.42
C LYS A 571 -0.32 -22.98 19.09
N ILE A 572 0.89 -23.52 19.17
CA ILE A 572 1.61 -24.02 17.99
C ILE A 572 1.08 -25.41 17.67
N LEU A 573 0.53 -25.56 16.48
CA LEU A 573 -0.04 -26.82 16.01
C LEU A 573 0.90 -27.52 15.02
N PRO A 574 0.87 -28.87 14.95
CA PRO A 574 1.70 -29.59 13.99
C PRO A 574 1.38 -29.23 12.54
N GLY A 575 2.41 -28.86 11.78
CA GLY A 575 2.28 -28.43 10.39
C GLY A 575 1.81 -26.98 10.21
N GLU A 576 1.58 -26.24 11.30
CA GLU A 576 1.40 -24.79 11.27
C GLU A 576 2.66 -24.10 11.74
N TRP A 577 3.21 -23.23 10.89
CA TRP A 577 4.47 -22.55 11.15
C TRP A 577 4.23 -21.21 11.84
N THR A 578 4.99 -20.95 12.90
CA THR A 578 5.08 -19.67 13.59
C THR A 578 6.46 -19.07 13.31
N LEU A 579 6.52 -17.81 12.88
CA LEU A 579 7.78 -17.09 12.80
C LEU A 579 8.07 -16.51 14.18
N VAL A 580 9.22 -16.83 14.75
CA VAL A 580 9.71 -16.25 16.00
C VAL A 580 10.81 -15.25 15.66
N VAL A 581 10.72 -14.04 16.19
CA VAL A 581 11.73 -12.99 16.02
C VAL A 581 12.16 -12.48 17.38
N VAL A 582 13.45 -12.57 17.67
CA VAL A 582 14.04 -12.05 18.90
C VAL A 582 14.95 -10.88 18.56
N VAL A 583 14.65 -9.71 19.10
CA VAL A 583 15.45 -8.50 18.93
C VAL A 583 16.21 -8.22 20.21
N LYS A 584 17.54 -8.34 20.14
CA LYS A 584 18.47 -8.09 21.26
C LYS A 584 19.11 -6.73 21.05
N ASN A 585 18.99 -5.85 22.03
CA ASN A 585 19.61 -4.52 22.01
C ASN A 585 20.78 -4.48 23.01
N ASP A 586 22.02 -4.46 22.51
CA ASP A 586 23.26 -4.40 23.28
C ASP A 586 23.85 -2.98 23.27
N PHE A 587 23.31 -2.09 24.11
CA PHE A 587 23.70 -0.66 24.09
C PHE A 587 25.11 -0.36 24.63
N TYR A 588 25.72 -1.30 25.36
CA TYR A 588 27.05 -1.12 25.97
C TYR A 588 28.21 -1.63 25.09
N GLY A 589 27.91 -2.24 23.94
CA GLY A 589 28.91 -2.56 22.92
C GLY A 589 29.36 -1.31 22.15
N PRO A 590 30.46 -1.37 21.40
CA PRO A 590 30.73 -0.38 20.35
C PRO A 590 29.49 -0.27 19.44
N ARG A 591 29.21 0.92 18.90
CA ARG A 591 28.01 1.23 18.08
C ARG A 591 27.71 0.21 16.97
N ASP A 592 28.73 -0.52 16.54
CA ASP A 592 28.64 -1.51 15.46
C ASP A 592 28.05 -2.87 15.91
N ASP A 593 27.84 -3.12 17.21
CA ASP A 593 27.31 -4.38 17.78
C ASP A 593 25.91 -4.24 18.42
N CYS A 594 25.24 -3.08 18.28
CA CYS A 594 24.16 -2.69 19.20
C CYS A 594 22.80 -3.40 19.02
N THR A 595 22.51 -4.04 17.89
CA THR A 595 21.26 -4.80 17.72
C THR A 595 21.48 -6.08 16.95
N LYS A 596 21.05 -7.21 17.53
CA LYS A 596 20.99 -8.51 16.86
C LYS A 596 19.54 -8.92 16.68
N VAL A 597 19.17 -9.16 15.44
CA VAL A 597 17.86 -9.74 15.10
C VAL A 597 18.08 -11.22 14.82
N GLN A 598 17.42 -12.06 15.62
CA GLN A 598 17.42 -13.49 15.43
C GLN A 598 16.03 -13.96 15.05
N TYR A 599 15.95 -15.04 14.27
CA TYR A 599 14.68 -15.59 13.85
C TYR A 599 14.68 -17.11 13.89
N ALA A 600 13.50 -17.71 13.93
CA ALA A 600 13.30 -19.13 13.70
C ALA A 600 11.89 -19.40 13.18
N PHE A 601 11.74 -20.42 12.35
CA PHE A 601 10.43 -20.97 12.00
C PHE A 601 10.15 -22.16 12.91
N VAL A 602 9.00 -22.13 13.59
CA VAL A 602 8.64 -23.09 14.64
C VAL A 602 7.33 -23.77 14.31
N THR A 603 7.28 -25.09 14.39
CA THR A 603 6.04 -25.86 14.35
C THR A 603 6.07 -26.96 15.43
N ALA A 604 4.93 -27.51 15.82
CA ALA A 604 4.90 -28.61 16.77
C ALA A 604 5.20 -29.93 16.06
N ALA A 605 5.94 -30.81 16.71
CA ALA A 605 6.05 -32.20 16.29
C ALA A 605 4.66 -32.88 16.39
N PRO A 606 4.33 -33.85 15.52
CA PRO A 606 3.14 -34.65 15.70
C PRO A 606 3.15 -35.31 17.09
N PRO A 607 2.02 -35.30 17.82
CA PRO A 607 1.96 -35.94 19.13
C PRO A 607 2.27 -37.43 18.99
N ALA A 608 2.98 -38.00 19.97
CA ALA A 608 3.15 -39.45 20.02
C ALA A 608 1.77 -40.11 20.24
N ASP A 609 1.57 -41.34 19.76
CA ASP A 609 0.27 -42.06 19.79
C ASP A 609 -0.39 -42.14 21.20
N THR A 610 0.34 -41.85 22.27
CA THR A 610 -0.11 -41.91 23.66
C THR A 610 -0.43 -40.56 24.29
N GLU A 611 -0.21 -39.44 23.61
CA GLU A 611 -0.36 -38.08 24.17
C GLU A 611 -1.70 -37.45 23.79
N ASP A 612 -2.38 -36.84 24.77
CA ASP A 612 -3.58 -36.05 24.53
C ASP A 612 -3.20 -34.61 24.15
N SER A 613 -3.08 -34.36 22.85
CA SER A 613 -2.73 -33.04 22.31
C SER A 613 -3.78 -31.95 22.57
N THR A 614 -4.95 -32.32 23.09
CA THR A 614 -6.01 -31.36 23.46
C THR A 614 -5.87 -30.83 24.89
N SER A 615 -5.03 -31.48 25.72
CA SER A 615 -4.81 -31.07 27.10
C SER A 615 -4.10 -29.72 27.17
N ASP A 616 -4.61 -28.80 28.00
CA ASP A 616 -3.99 -27.49 28.21
C ASP A 616 -2.61 -27.56 28.88
N SER A 617 -2.29 -28.67 29.54
CA SER A 617 -0.96 -28.90 30.14
C SER A 617 0.03 -29.57 29.18
N TYR A 618 -0.38 -29.90 27.95
CA TYR A 618 0.49 -30.52 26.97
C TYR A 618 1.42 -29.48 26.34
N VAL A 619 2.73 -29.72 26.45
CA VAL A 619 3.77 -28.96 25.74
C VAL A 619 4.33 -29.87 24.65
N PRO A 620 4.12 -29.56 23.36
CA PRO A 620 4.65 -30.39 22.29
C PRO A 620 6.18 -30.28 22.22
N GLU A 621 6.82 -31.30 21.64
CA GLU A 621 8.17 -31.12 21.10
C GLU A 621 8.10 -30.13 19.93
N PHE A 622 9.04 -29.18 19.86
CA PHE A 622 9.08 -28.18 18.80
C PHE A 622 10.07 -28.58 17.71
N VAL A 623 9.64 -28.42 16.45
CA VAL A 623 10.49 -28.44 15.26
C VAL A 623 10.88 -27.00 14.96
N ILE A 624 12.18 -26.71 15.03
CA ILE A 624 12.75 -25.37 14.88
C ILE A 624 13.69 -25.39 13.68
N GLU A 625 13.36 -24.61 12.66
CA GLU A 625 14.06 -24.60 11.38
C GLU A 625 14.47 -23.18 10.97
N ASP A 626 15.49 -23.11 10.11
CA ASP A 626 15.79 -21.90 9.36
C ASP A 626 14.81 -21.73 8.18
N LEU A 627 15.04 -20.71 7.34
CA LEU A 627 14.19 -20.49 6.18
C LEU A 627 14.22 -21.69 5.22
N ARG A 628 15.37 -22.32 5.02
CA ARG A 628 15.51 -23.42 4.06
C ARG A 628 14.74 -24.64 4.54
N GLY A 629 14.86 -25.02 5.81
CA GLY A 629 14.09 -26.11 6.41
C GLY A 629 12.57 -25.84 6.35
N PHE A 630 12.15 -24.60 6.64
CA PHE A 630 10.77 -24.15 6.49
C PHE A 630 10.27 -24.29 5.04
N LEU A 631 11.04 -23.77 4.08
CA LEU A 631 10.70 -23.78 2.66
C LEU A 631 10.66 -25.20 2.08
N ASP A 632 11.58 -26.07 2.50
CA ASP A 632 11.62 -27.48 2.11
C ASP A 632 10.36 -28.22 2.57
N SER A 633 9.81 -27.83 3.73
CA SER A 633 8.60 -28.40 4.32
C SER A 633 7.30 -27.81 3.76
N THR A 634 7.32 -26.58 3.25
CA THR A 634 6.11 -25.81 2.92
C THR A 634 5.86 -25.67 1.42
N ILE A 635 6.91 -25.55 0.60
CA ILE A 635 6.80 -25.33 -0.84
C ILE A 635 7.36 -26.54 -1.57
N SER A 636 6.49 -27.38 -2.16
CA SER A 636 6.93 -28.57 -2.88
C SER A 636 7.64 -28.26 -4.21
N ASP A 637 7.30 -27.15 -4.87
CA ASP A 637 7.92 -26.76 -6.15
C ASP A 637 9.32 -26.16 -5.94
N THR A 638 10.34 -26.85 -6.46
CA THR A 638 11.75 -26.46 -6.29
C THR A 638 12.07 -25.09 -6.90
N ARG A 639 11.43 -24.73 -8.02
CA ARG A 639 11.69 -23.44 -8.70
C ARG A 639 11.15 -22.28 -7.87
N SER A 640 9.90 -22.36 -7.43
CA SER A 640 9.26 -21.37 -6.56
C SER A 640 10.03 -21.24 -5.24
N ARG A 641 10.48 -22.37 -4.68
CA ARG A 641 11.32 -22.40 -3.49
C ARG A 641 12.61 -21.60 -3.66
N GLN A 642 13.34 -21.85 -4.75
CA GLN A 642 14.59 -21.13 -5.03
C GLN A 642 14.34 -19.64 -5.25
N GLN A 643 13.28 -19.28 -5.97
CA GLN A 643 12.93 -17.87 -6.19
C GLN A 643 12.63 -17.13 -4.88
N VAL A 644 11.88 -17.77 -3.98
CA VAL A 644 11.58 -17.21 -2.65
C VAL A 644 12.85 -17.10 -1.80
N LEU A 645 13.70 -18.13 -1.82
CA LEU A 645 14.98 -18.13 -1.12
C LEU A 645 15.91 -17.02 -1.63
N ASP A 646 16.01 -16.84 -2.94
CA ASP A 646 16.81 -15.77 -3.54
C ASP A 646 16.26 -14.38 -3.17
N GLY A 647 14.93 -14.23 -3.17
CA GLY A 647 14.25 -13.01 -2.74
C GLY A 647 14.52 -12.69 -1.28
N TRP A 648 14.40 -13.68 -0.39
CA TRP A 648 14.72 -13.55 1.01
C TRP A 648 16.19 -13.18 1.20
N ASN A 649 17.11 -13.93 0.60
CA ASN A 649 18.54 -13.68 0.72
C ASN A 649 18.92 -12.28 0.21
N ARG A 650 18.28 -11.77 -0.84
CA ARG A 650 18.49 -10.38 -1.28
C ARG A 650 17.97 -9.36 -0.27
N ALA A 651 16.79 -9.60 0.31
CA ALA A 651 16.20 -8.71 1.29
C ALA A 651 16.97 -8.71 2.62
N VAL A 652 17.38 -9.88 3.12
CA VAL A 652 18.06 -10.02 4.41
C VAL A 652 19.58 -10.05 4.30
N ALA A 653 20.15 -10.02 3.09
CA ALA A 653 21.60 -9.90 2.92
C ALA A 653 22.11 -8.71 3.72
N PRO A 654 23.28 -8.84 4.36
CA PRO A 654 23.79 -7.80 5.24
C PRO A 654 23.98 -6.51 4.44
N VAL A 655 23.05 -5.57 4.62
CA VAL A 655 23.22 -4.18 4.18
C VAL A 655 24.34 -3.51 4.97
N ILE A 656 24.65 -4.05 6.15
CA ILE A 656 25.81 -3.72 6.96
C ILE A 656 26.53 -5.04 7.30
N PRO A 657 27.83 -5.21 7.00
CA PRO A 657 28.57 -6.47 7.20
C PRO A 657 28.53 -7.05 8.62
N HIS A 658 28.14 -6.25 9.61
CA HIS A 658 28.18 -6.58 11.03
C HIS A 658 26.82 -6.94 11.65
N VAL A 659 25.72 -6.77 10.92
CA VAL A 659 24.37 -7.16 11.39
C VAL A 659 23.83 -8.25 10.48
N ALA A 660 24.17 -9.49 10.84
CA ALA A 660 23.63 -10.68 10.19
C ALA A 660 22.32 -11.08 10.85
N LEU A 661 21.33 -11.45 10.03
CA LEU A 661 20.17 -12.18 10.51
C LEU A 661 20.63 -13.58 10.95
N GLU A 662 20.51 -13.90 12.22
CA GLU A 662 20.96 -15.18 12.78
C GLU A 662 19.79 -16.11 13.10
N LEU A 663 20.01 -17.42 12.98
CA LEU A 663 19.05 -18.40 13.49
C LEU A 663 19.06 -18.35 15.03
N SER A 664 17.89 -18.24 15.64
CA SER A 664 17.75 -18.31 17.10
C SER A 664 18.16 -19.68 17.63
N GLY A 665 18.81 -19.71 18.80
CA GLY A 665 19.16 -20.96 19.47
C GLY A 665 17.92 -21.76 19.87
N ARG A 666 18.01 -23.09 19.84
CA ARG A 666 16.88 -23.99 20.14
C ARG A 666 16.33 -23.75 21.55
N GLU A 667 17.21 -23.72 22.54
CA GLU A 667 16.86 -23.55 23.95
C GLU A 667 16.17 -22.21 24.21
N GLU A 668 16.61 -21.16 23.50
CA GLU A 668 16.02 -19.83 23.57
C GLU A 668 14.59 -19.78 23.01
N VAL A 669 14.37 -20.41 21.86
CA VAL A 669 13.03 -20.50 21.24
C VAL A 669 12.11 -21.37 22.10
N GLU A 670 12.58 -22.52 22.59
CA GLU A 670 11.77 -23.41 23.44
C GLU A 670 11.37 -22.73 24.75
N ALA A 671 12.30 -22.00 25.40
CA ALA A 671 11.99 -21.21 26.59
C ALA A 671 10.88 -20.18 26.29
N LEU A 672 10.99 -19.45 25.17
CA LEU A 672 9.98 -18.49 24.74
C LEU A 672 8.61 -19.12 24.53
N MET A 673 8.54 -20.27 23.85
CA MET A 673 7.27 -20.95 23.61
C MET A 673 6.65 -21.46 24.90
N ARG A 674 7.44 -22.03 25.82
CA ARG A 674 6.95 -22.47 27.12
C ARG A 674 6.42 -21.31 27.96
N THR A 675 7.06 -20.15 27.92
CA THR A 675 6.59 -19.00 28.72
C THR A 675 5.37 -18.32 28.10
N LEU A 676 5.39 -18.07 26.78
CA LEU A 676 4.35 -17.26 26.12
C LEU A 676 3.14 -18.06 25.63
N VAL A 677 3.36 -19.30 25.19
CA VAL A 677 2.33 -20.10 24.50
C VAL A 677 1.79 -21.21 25.40
N TYR A 678 2.62 -21.80 26.25
CA TYR A 678 2.26 -22.91 27.14
C TYR A 678 2.63 -22.63 28.61
N PRO A 679 2.13 -21.53 29.21
CA PRO A 679 2.50 -21.18 30.58
C PRO A 679 2.12 -22.33 31.52
N VAL A 680 3.11 -22.84 32.24
CA VAL A 680 2.86 -23.84 33.28
C VAL A 680 2.07 -23.12 34.38
N ASN A 681 0.79 -23.46 34.51
CA ASN A 681 0.03 -23.12 35.70
C ASN A 681 0.67 -23.88 36.86
N GLU A 682 1.67 -23.29 37.51
CA GLU A 682 2.09 -23.74 38.83
C GLU A 682 0.84 -23.69 39.68
N ALA A 683 0.26 -24.87 39.95
CA ALA A 683 -0.97 -25.02 40.68
C ALA A 683 -0.87 -24.12 41.91
N SER A 684 -1.82 -23.20 42.05
CA SER A 684 -1.96 -22.25 43.14
C SER A 684 -1.84 -22.97 44.49
N GLY A 685 -0.60 -23.19 44.91
CA GLY A 685 -0.24 -23.67 46.22
C GLY A 685 -0.61 -22.51 47.12
N SER A 686 -1.71 -22.68 47.84
CA SER A 686 -2.20 -21.76 48.84
C SER A 686 -1.09 -21.45 49.85
N HIS A 687 -0.27 -20.44 49.58
CA HIS A 687 0.38 -19.70 50.64
C HIS A 687 -0.71 -18.86 51.31
N GLN A 688 -1.49 -19.53 52.17
CA GLN A 688 -2.11 -18.86 53.29
C GLN A 688 -0.97 -18.21 54.08
N VAL A 689 -0.83 -16.90 53.91
CA VAL A 689 -0.15 -16.06 54.87
C VAL A 689 -0.97 -16.19 56.15
N GLU A 690 -0.51 -17.02 57.09
CA GLU A 690 -1.02 -17.01 58.46
C GLU A 690 -0.76 -15.62 59.03
N ASP A 691 -1.83 -14.80 59.09
CA ASP A 691 -1.89 -13.64 59.96
C ASP A 691 -1.77 -14.11 61.40
N ALA A 692 -0.53 -14.17 61.89
CA ALA A 692 -0.23 -14.31 63.31
C ALA A 692 -0.67 -13.03 64.02
N SER A 693 -1.87 -13.11 64.59
CA SER A 693 -2.45 -12.18 65.54
C SER A 693 -1.45 -11.74 66.62
N ASN A 694 -1.03 -10.48 66.57
CA ASN A 694 -0.44 -9.79 67.71
C ASN A 694 -1.57 -9.35 68.65
N SER A 695 -1.96 -10.24 69.57
CA SER A 695 -2.59 -9.83 70.82
C SER A 695 -1.53 -9.91 71.93
N SER A 696 -1.07 -8.77 72.45
CA SER A 696 -0.87 -8.57 73.89
C SER A 696 -0.25 -7.22 74.22
N ARG A 697 -0.86 -6.60 75.24
CA ARG A 697 -0.37 -5.60 76.21
C ARG A 697 -0.54 -4.11 75.93
N ASP A 698 -1.47 -3.56 76.74
CA ASP A 698 -1.32 -2.47 77.72
C ASP A 698 -0.68 -1.15 77.29
#